data_AF-A0A4S4B2E6-F1
#
_entry.id   AF-A0A4S4B2E6-F1
#
_cell.length_a   1.000
_cell.length_b   1.000
_cell.length_c   1.000
_cell.angle_alpha   90.00
_cell.angle_beta   90.00
_cell.angle_gamma   90.00
#
_symmetry.space_group_name_H-M   'P 1'
#
loop_
_entity.id
_entity.type
_entity.pdbx_description
1 polymer ?
#
loop_
_entity_poly.entity_id
_entity_poly.type
_entity_poly.pdbx_seq_one_letter_code
_entity_poly.pdbx_strand_id
1 'polypeptide(L)'
;MTRASEVIPTRIAAERGLAYLLRCQHPAGSFTDFWLPVGTSDAWVTAYVGLALHAVSGCSWLPDDTRALTDAAARRAARWLLDHAHPRGGWGYNASVSADADSTAHALSLLARLNMDIPAQAVAFLNAHRVDDVGFCTYAWPSSSVHLWTQPCPDVSAAALRCLHDLGELTQTQLQAAWLSMVGGQQQSDGLWEGYWWPSPAYPTGLALEVWNTAGRPPLRWVPARWPVPESGLSAFDLAWSLRAQTLLDGTPSENPDLQNTERTELAAQLLTLQAADGAWPSSPLLRVPPAHPTSGGVTLRAQDTRRVFTSASVLRALVLGAPDVTAPTEFSPFRQPRQPISPPHPDHSPLTKLVWQVAQAAGFPPTQAAQARDLFGHLTRLSLRPPAPWPSRQLTALSGGMPLEFSATVGAQVGPALRYATEVSDPYLPPPARVQSGLTILREVAETVGYQDSWQRLWPAVRLLTAPMPHAPDGTRFTVWGGVDQAAAMANQLYPPPALKLYLNTLHRELGGGRPRVADALHAAQLPVTPLLQQALTLLDAAGFPQELGFALGPRGQVACKVYYELSGWRPALVQELLQISNLPGLLKDLTPDIPGLIRVGLATKSRAGIGVRLDPSTGQITELMTACAFPTPFLPLQTTVQRVENWLEAQSGDAAPYRALVQAIRPTWPDHDAATRAMHSLFTRTVSVWGNRTTIYLRPMLALEEL
;
A
#
# COMPACT_ATOMS: atom_id res chain seq x y z
N MET A 1 8.77 -4.46 45.88
CA MET A 1 8.97 -5.87 45.47
C MET A 1 8.16 -6.21 44.21
N THR A 2 8.09 -5.30 43.22
CA THR A 2 7.11 -5.31 42.10
C THR A 2 7.73 -5.24 40.69
N ARG A 3 9.06 -5.27 40.52
CA ARG A 3 9.71 -5.11 39.20
C ARG A 3 9.78 -6.37 38.32
N ALA A 4 9.50 -7.56 38.87
CA ALA A 4 9.67 -8.81 38.11
C ALA A 4 8.55 -9.11 37.09
N SER A 5 7.37 -8.49 37.21
CA SER A 5 6.20 -8.81 36.35
C SER A 5 6.14 -8.03 35.03
N GLU A 6 6.87 -6.93 34.88
CA GLU A 6 6.81 -6.06 33.67
C GLU A 6 7.74 -6.52 32.54
N VAL A 7 8.74 -7.36 32.84
CA VAL A 7 9.77 -7.80 31.88
C VAL A 7 9.22 -8.76 30.83
N ILE A 8 8.31 -9.65 31.24
CA ILE A 8 7.74 -10.69 30.37
C ILE A 8 6.87 -10.07 29.25
N PRO A 9 5.96 -9.12 29.54
CA PRO A 9 5.19 -8.41 28.51
C PRO A 9 6.05 -7.76 27.43
N THR A 10 7.10 -7.02 27.82
CA THR A 10 7.96 -6.29 26.88
C THR A 10 8.72 -7.24 25.96
N ARG A 11 9.26 -8.34 26.51
CA ARG A 11 9.95 -9.35 25.70
C ARG A 11 9.03 -10.03 24.69
N ILE A 12 7.85 -10.47 25.12
CA ILE A 12 6.87 -11.11 24.23
C ILE A 12 6.45 -10.12 23.13
N ALA A 13 6.21 -8.86 23.48
CA ALA A 13 5.86 -7.84 22.49
C ALA A 13 7.01 -7.60 21.50
N ALA A 14 8.26 -7.53 21.97
CA ALA A 14 9.43 -7.36 21.11
C ALA A 14 9.61 -8.54 20.14
N GLU A 15 9.48 -9.79 20.61
CA GLU A 15 9.58 -10.99 19.78
C GLU A 15 8.49 -11.03 18.70
N ARG A 16 7.23 -10.66 19.04
CA ARG A 16 6.13 -10.56 18.07
C ARG A 16 6.34 -9.44 17.05
N GLY A 17 6.79 -8.26 17.51
CA GLY A 17 7.09 -7.12 16.66
C GLY A 17 8.22 -7.40 15.68
N LEU A 18 9.27 -8.09 16.14
CA LEU A 18 10.34 -8.56 15.30
C LEU A 18 9.84 -9.58 14.26
N ALA A 19 9.08 -10.59 14.69
CA ALA A 19 8.51 -11.58 13.78
C ALA A 19 7.66 -10.91 12.69
N TYR A 20 6.92 -9.84 13.03
CA TYR A 20 6.20 -9.02 12.07
C TYR A 20 7.13 -8.35 11.05
N LEU A 21 8.13 -7.59 11.51
CA LEU A 21 9.07 -6.89 10.63
C LEU A 21 9.82 -7.86 9.71
N LEU A 22 10.26 -9.01 10.23
CA LEU A 22 10.94 -10.03 9.43
C LEU A 22 10.06 -10.57 8.29
N ARG A 23 8.74 -10.72 8.50
CA ARG A 23 7.79 -11.09 7.43
C ARG A 23 7.56 -9.98 6.41
N CYS A 24 7.73 -8.73 6.81
CA CYS A 24 7.56 -7.57 5.93
C CYS A 24 8.78 -7.31 5.03
N GLN A 25 9.96 -7.83 5.39
CA GLN A 25 11.18 -7.67 4.60
C GLN A 25 11.05 -8.35 3.24
N HIS A 26 11.42 -7.63 2.18
CA HIS A 26 11.47 -8.20 0.84
C HIS A 26 12.56 -9.27 0.72
N PRO A 27 12.42 -10.23 -0.21
CA PRO A 27 13.46 -11.23 -0.45
C PRO A 27 14.85 -10.64 -0.73
N ALA A 28 14.90 -9.47 -1.40
CA ALA A 28 16.15 -8.77 -1.68
C ALA A 28 16.73 -8.01 -0.47
N GLY A 29 16.01 -7.91 0.64
CA GLY A 29 16.46 -7.28 1.88
C GLY A 29 15.85 -5.90 2.18
N SER A 30 15.16 -5.28 1.23
CA SER A 30 14.53 -3.98 1.43
C SER A 30 13.29 -4.02 2.31
N PHE A 31 12.87 -2.84 2.73
CA PHE A 31 11.58 -2.53 3.31
C PHE A 31 10.95 -1.40 2.52
N THR A 32 9.63 -1.36 2.52
CA THR A 32 8.90 -0.26 1.90
C THR A 32 7.73 0.16 2.75
N ASP A 33 7.46 1.45 2.73
CA ASP A 33 6.27 2.04 3.32
C ASP A 33 6.05 3.42 2.72
N PHE A 34 4.98 4.10 3.13
CA PHE A 34 4.54 5.41 2.64
C PHE A 34 4.34 5.45 1.13
N TRP A 35 3.15 5.85 0.70
CA TRP A 35 2.88 6.09 -0.70
C TRP A 35 2.65 7.57 -0.95
N LEU A 36 3.45 8.13 -1.86
CA LEU A 36 3.35 9.49 -2.34
C LEU A 36 3.09 9.50 -3.86
N PRO A 37 2.75 10.65 -4.45
CA PRO A 37 2.65 10.78 -5.91
C PRO A 37 3.93 10.37 -6.66
N VAL A 38 5.09 10.44 -5.99
CA VAL A 38 6.40 10.00 -6.50
C VAL A 38 6.69 8.51 -6.29
N GLY A 39 5.69 7.73 -5.86
CA GLY A 39 5.81 6.30 -5.60
C GLY A 39 5.93 5.95 -4.11
N THR A 40 6.27 4.70 -3.85
CA THR A 40 6.47 4.17 -2.49
C THR A 40 7.87 4.49 -2.00
N SER A 41 8.07 4.72 -0.70
CA SER A 41 9.43 4.82 -0.14
C SER A 41 10.09 3.45 -0.08
N ASP A 42 11.35 3.35 -0.50
CA ASP A 42 12.15 2.13 -0.38
C ASP A 42 13.45 2.37 0.41
N ALA A 43 14.39 3.18 -0.08
CA ALA A 43 15.72 3.31 0.50
C ALA A 43 15.71 3.96 1.88
N TRP A 44 14.95 5.05 2.06
CA TRP A 44 14.79 5.69 3.36
C TRP A 44 14.21 4.73 4.42
N VAL A 45 13.08 4.09 4.11
CA VAL A 45 12.44 3.12 5.02
C VAL A 45 13.35 1.92 5.28
N THR A 46 14.05 1.41 4.27
CA THR A 46 15.01 0.31 4.40
C THR A 46 16.14 0.66 5.36
N ALA A 47 16.73 1.84 5.22
CA ALA A 47 17.80 2.31 6.09
C ALA A 47 17.31 2.51 7.53
N TYR A 48 16.15 3.16 7.68
CA TYR A 48 15.55 3.41 8.99
C TYR A 48 15.23 2.11 9.75
N VAL A 49 14.56 1.17 9.09
CA VAL A 49 14.19 -0.13 9.67
C VAL A 49 15.44 -0.96 9.95
N GLY A 50 16.43 -0.94 9.05
CA GLY A 50 17.71 -1.60 9.26
C GLY A 50 18.45 -1.10 10.51
N LEU A 51 18.43 0.22 10.78
CA LEU A 51 18.98 0.81 12.00
C LEU A 51 18.24 0.33 13.26
N ALA A 52 16.91 0.27 13.20
CA ALA A 52 16.09 -0.24 14.31
C ALA A 52 16.39 -1.71 14.58
N LEU A 53 16.45 -2.55 13.54
CA LEU A 53 16.80 -3.97 13.65
C LEU A 53 18.22 -4.15 14.22
N HIS A 54 19.20 -3.39 13.73
CA HIS A 54 20.55 -3.46 14.27
C HIS A 54 20.60 -3.09 15.76
N ALA A 55 19.92 -2.02 16.18
CA ALA A 55 19.82 -1.65 17.59
C ALA A 55 19.19 -2.75 18.44
N VAL A 56 18.15 -3.43 17.93
CA VAL A 56 17.47 -4.54 18.60
C VAL A 56 18.37 -5.77 18.71
N SER A 57 19.19 -6.04 17.70
CA SER A 57 20.11 -7.19 17.70
C SER A 57 21.17 -7.13 18.80
N GLY A 58 21.51 -5.93 19.28
CA GLY A 58 22.43 -5.71 20.39
C GLY A 58 21.84 -5.95 21.78
N CYS A 59 20.54 -6.27 21.87
CA CYS A 59 19.84 -6.39 23.14
C CYS A 59 20.08 -7.74 23.83
N SER A 60 20.83 -7.75 24.94
CA SER A 60 21.28 -8.97 25.61
C SER A 60 20.18 -9.87 26.18
N TRP A 61 19.00 -9.33 26.50
CA TRP A 61 17.89 -10.11 27.07
C TRP A 61 17.03 -10.84 26.03
N LEU A 62 17.21 -10.54 24.73
CA LEU A 62 16.59 -11.32 23.66
C LEU A 62 17.33 -12.65 23.45
N PRO A 63 16.66 -13.73 23.03
CA PRO A 63 17.32 -15.00 22.69
C PRO A 63 18.42 -14.84 21.63
N ASP A 64 19.49 -15.62 21.73
CA ASP A 64 20.62 -15.58 20.80
C ASP A 64 20.20 -15.77 19.33
N ASP A 65 19.36 -16.78 19.07
CA ASP A 65 18.81 -17.05 17.72
C ASP A 65 18.01 -15.86 17.19
N THR A 66 17.22 -15.23 18.06
CA THR A 66 16.44 -14.03 17.73
C THR A 66 17.36 -12.88 17.34
N ARG A 67 18.41 -12.62 18.13
CA ARG A 67 19.40 -11.56 17.83
C ARG A 67 20.13 -11.82 16.52
N ALA A 68 20.53 -13.08 16.26
CA ALA A 68 21.19 -13.47 15.03
C ALA A 68 20.30 -13.27 13.79
N LEU A 69 19.02 -13.65 13.88
CA LEU A 69 18.04 -13.42 12.81
C LEU A 69 17.82 -11.92 12.55
N THR A 70 17.75 -11.11 13.61
CA THR A 70 17.61 -9.66 13.51
C THR A 70 18.84 -9.01 12.85
N ASP A 71 20.06 -9.37 13.27
CA ASP A 71 21.30 -8.86 12.66
C ASP A 71 21.38 -9.25 11.18
N ALA A 72 21.07 -10.51 10.84
CA ALA A 72 21.04 -10.97 9.46
C ALA A 72 20.03 -10.17 8.60
N ALA A 73 18.89 -9.78 9.16
CA ALA A 73 17.92 -8.92 8.49
C ALA A 73 18.44 -7.50 8.28
N ALA A 74 19.10 -6.90 9.28
CA ALA A 74 19.74 -5.59 9.14
C ALA A 74 20.84 -5.60 8.06
N ARG A 75 21.67 -6.65 8.01
CA ARG A 75 22.69 -6.83 6.97
C ARG A 75 22.12 -7.06 5.57
N ARG A 76 20.94 -7.67 5.45
CA ARG A 76 20.23 -7.76 4.16
C ARG A 76 19.76 -6.38 3.69
N ALA A 77 19.20 -5.56 4.60
CA ALA A 77 18.79 -4.19 4.29
C ALA A 77 20.00 -3.34 3.84
N ALA A 78 21.12 -3.44 4.55
CA ALA A 78 22.35 -2.72 4.22
C ALA A 78 22.95 -3.13 2.87
N ARG A 79 22.99 -4.44 2.54
CA ARG A 79 23.40 -4.91 1.21
C ARG A 79 22.50 -4.38 0.10
N TRP A 80 21.18 -4.43 0.30
CA TRP A 80 20.24 -3.88 -0.67
C TRP A 80 20.50 -2.39 -0.92
N LEU A 81 20.81 -1.60 0.13
CA LEU A 81 21.15 -0.18 -0.03
C LEU A 81 22.40 0.01 -0.87
N LEU A 82 23.47 -0.77 -0.66
CA LEU A 82 24.67 -0.69 -1.49
C LEU A 82 24.37 -0.96 -2.97
N ASP A 83 23.52 -1.94 -3.26
CA ASP A 83 23.12 -2.30 -4.63
C ASP A 83 22.22 -1.24 -5.29
N HIS A 84 21.62 -0.35 -4.51
CA HIS A 84 20.62 0.65 -4.97
C HIS A 84 21.02 2.09 -4.66
N ALA A 85 22.31 2.36 -4.44
CA ALA A 85 22.82 3.72 -4.31
C ALA A 85 22.63 4.50 -5.63
N HIS A 86 22.34 5.79 -5.55
CA HIS A 86 22.24 6.63 -6.75
C HIS A 86 23.61 6.73 -7.46
N PRO A 87 23.63 6.84 -8.81
CA PRO A 87 24.89 6.97 -9.56
C PRO A 87 25.74 8.17 -9.15
N ARG A 88 25.11 9.24 -8.63
CA ARG A 88 25.78 10.44 -8.13
C ARG A 88 26.09 10.39 -6.62
N GLY A 89 25.93 9.22 -6.00
CA GLY A 89 26.03 9.02 -4.57
C GLY A 89 24.72 9.30 -3.83
N GLY A 90 24.68 8.78 -2.60
CA GLY A 90 23.54 8.93 -1.69
C GLY A 90 22.34 8.04 -2.04
N TRP A 91 21.29 8.25 -1.26
CA TRP A 91 19.99 7.60 -1.37
C TRP A 91 18.90 8.66 -1.25
N GLY A 92 17.74 8.40 -1.85
CA GLY A 92 16.58 9.28 -1.76
C GLY A 92 15.39 8.56 -1.14
N TYR A 93 14.24 9.24 -1.12
CA TYR A 93 12.95 8.64 -0.74
C TYR A 93 12.69 7.30 -1.44
N ASN A 94 12.97 7.25 -2.75
CA ASN A 94 13.07 6.02 -3.53
C ASN A 94 13.99 6.17 -4.75
N ALA A 95 14.16 5.11 -5.56
CA ALA A 95 15.02 5.13 -6.74
C ALA A 95 14.62 6.17 -7.82
N SER A 96 13.36 6.59 -7.88
CA SER A 96 12.86 7.58 -8.85
C SER A 96 12.93 9.03 -8.35
N VAL A 97 13.17 9.22 -7.05
CA VAL A 97 13.36 10.53 -6.44
C VAL A 97 14.86 10.79 -6.32
N SER A 98 15.26 12.06 -6.47
CA SER A 98 16.67 12.44 -6.27
C SER A 98 17.13 12.05 -4.86
N ALA A 99 18.41 11.71 -4.73
CA ALA A 99 19.01 11.53 -3.41
C ALA A 99 18.80 12.78 -2.53
N ASP A 100 18.71 12.56 -1.23
CA ASP A 100 18.49 13.58 -0.21
C ASP A 100 19.34 13.30 1.04
N ALA A 101 19.54 14.31 1.88
CA ALA A 101 20.41 14.22 3.04
C ALA A 101 19.89 13.25 4.12
N ASP A 102 18.57 13.17 4.33
CA ASP A 102 17.98 12.36 5.40
C ASP A 102 18.10 10.87 5.10
N SER A 103 17.64 10.47 3.91
CA SER A 103 17.77 9.13 3.36
C SER A 103 19.22 8.67 3.33
N THR A 104 20.12 9.56 2.88
CA THR A 104 21.56 9.26 2.82
C THR A 104 22.18 9.10 4.20
N ALA A 105 21.85 9.97 5.15
CA ALA A 105 22.37 9.90 6.51
C ALA A 105 21.94 8.62 7.23
N HIS A 106 20.68 8.21 7.08
CA HIS A 106 20.20 6.95 7.62
C HIS A 106 20.91 5.74 6.99
N ALA A 107 21.09 5.72 5.67
CA ALA A 107 21.76 4.63 4.97
C ALA A 107 23.22 4.50 5.39
N LEU A 108 23.98 5.61 5.40
CA LEU A 108 25.37 5.63 5.83
C LEU A 108 25.53 5.24 7.30
N SER A 109 24.64 5.71 8.20
CA SER A 109 24.65 5.29 9.61
C SER A 109 24.51 3.77 9.74
N LEU A 110 23.61 3.15 8.97
CA LEU A 110 23.41 1.69 9.00
C LEU A 110 24.67 0.94 8.52
N LEU A 111 25.25 1.39 7.41
CA LEU A 111 26.46 0.78 6.85
C LEU A 111 27.62 0.87 7.83
N ALA A 112 27.83 2.05 8.44
CA ALA A 112 28.89 2.29 9.40
C ALA A 112 28.75 1.37 10.63
N ARG A 113 27.56 1.30 11.23
CA ARG A 113 27.31 0.47 12.42
C ARG A 113 27.43 -1.04 12.17
N LEU A 114 27.17 -1.47 10.93
CA LEU A 114 27.35 -2.87 10.53
C LEU A 114 28.76 -3.19 10.04
N ASN A 115 29.68 -2.20 10.05
CA ASN A 115 31.04 -2.28 9.52
C ASN A 115 31.05 -2.74 8.05
N MET A 116 30.20 -2.15 7.22
CA MET A 116 30.13 -2.40 5.78
C MET A 116 30.85 -1.31 4.99
N ASP A 117 31.11 -1.58 3.71
CA ASP A 117 31.76 -0.62 2.82
C ASP A 117 30.98 0.70 2.74
N ILE A 118 31.70 1.82 2.87
CA ILE A 118 31.12 3.16 2.82
C ILE A 118 31.44 3.80 1.47
N PRO A 119 30.44 4.09 0.62
CA PRO A 119 30.69 4.78 -0.64
C PRO A 119 31.14 6.22 -0.40
N ALA A 120 32.40 6.55 -0.73
CA ALA A 120 32.97 7.89 -0.53
C ALA A 120 32.13 9.01 -1.18
N GLN A 121 31.55 8.74 -2.36
CA GLN A 121 30.64 9.66 -3.05
C GLN A 121 29.37 9.98 -2.26
N ALA A 122 28.86 9.04 -1.45
CA ALA A 122 27.70 9.28 -0.61
C ALA A 122 28.04 10.16 0.61
N VAL A 123 29.24 10.01 1.17
CA VAL A 123 29.76 10.89 2.23
C VAL A 123 29.97 12.31 1.70
N ALA A 124 30.58 12.45 0.52
CA ALA A 124 30.72 13.74 -0.15
C ALA A 124 29.36 14.38 -0.46
N PHE A 125 28.39 13.58 -0.92
CA PHE A 125 27.02 14.02 -1.16
C PHE A 125 26.35 14.57 0.11
N LEU A 126 26.45 13.85 1.25
CA LEU A 126 25.88 14.31 2.51
C LEU A 126 26.52 15.63 2.97
N ASN A 127 27.85 15.75 2.89
CA ASN A 127 28.55 16.98 3.23
C ASN A 127 28.14 18.17 2.37
N ALA A 128 27.80 17.96 1.09
CA ALA A 128 27.30 19.00 0.21
C ALA A 128 25.92 19.56 0.62
N HIS A 129 25.20 18.88 1.52
CA HIS A 129 23.92 19.36 2.08
C HIS A 129 24.09 20.19 3.37
N ARG A 130 25.32 20.32 3.87
CA ARG A 130 25.62 21.18 5.00
C ARG A 130 25.49 22.64 4.59
N VAL A 131 24.75 23.40 5.38
CA VAL A 131 24.58 24.86 5.24
C VAL A 131 25.36 25.52 6.36
N ASP A 132 26.62 25.85 6.09
CA ASP A 132 27.57 26.43 7.04
C ASP A 132 27.53 25.72 8.41
N ASP A 133 27.39 26.48 9.50
CA ASP A 133 27.23 25.97 10.87
C ASP A 133 25.76 25.97 11.33
N VAL A 134 24.82 26.16 10.41
CA VAL A 134 23.38 26.24 10.68
C VAL A 134 22.75 24.84 10.74
N GLY A 135 23.16 23.93 9.87
CA GLY A 135 22.66 22.55 9.86
C GLY A 135 22.71 21.90 8.48
N PHE A 136 21.84 20.92 8.26
CA PHE A 136 21.72 20.20 6.98
C PHE A 136 20.34 20.39 6.38
N CYS A 137 20.29 20.71 5.09
CA CYS A 137 19.05 20.76 4.33
C CYS A 137 18.69 19.40 3.73
N THR A 138 17.42 19.17 3.42
CA THR A 138 17.00 17.90 2.77
C THR A 138 17.54 17.81 1.35
N TYR A 139 17.46 18.90 0.58
CA TYR A 139 17.97 18.97 -0.79
C TYR A 139 18.90 20.17 -1.00
N ALA A 140 20.06 19.96 -1.62
CA ALA A 140 21.00 21.01 -2.01
C ALA A 140 20.75 21.51 -3.45
N TRP A 141 19.55 22.02 -3.73
CA TRP A 141 19.22 22.54 -5.06
C TRP A 141 19.78 23.96 -5.29
N PRO A 142 20.39 24.24 -6.46
CA PRO A 142 20.75 25.59 -6.84
C PRO A 142 19.47 26.36 -7.17
N SER A 143 19.00 27.20 -6.25
CA SER A 143 17.78 27.99 -6.44
C SER A 143 18.04 29.47 -6.18
N SER A 144 17.56 30.32 -7.10
CA SER A 144 17.50 31.78 -6.92
C SER A 144 16.40 32.22 -5.95
N SER A 145 15.50 31.31 -5.56
CA SER A 145 14.46 31.54 -4.55
C SER A 145 14.64 30.61 -3.35
N VAL A 146 14.33 31.11 -2.15
CA VAL A 146 14.41 30.35 -0.89
C VAL A 146 13.35 29.25 -0.91
N HIS A 147 13.74 28.04 -1.31
CA HIS A 147 12.86 26.88 -1.27
C HIS A 147 12.93 26.25 0.12
N LEU A 148 11.79 25.93 0.75
CA LEU A 148 11.78 25.46 2.13
C LEU A 148 12.56 24.16 2.35
N TRP A 149 12.66 23.29 1.32
CA TRP A 149 13.44 22.05 1.44
C TRP A 149 14.94 22.21 1.32
N THR A 150 15.41 23.40 0.91
CA THR A 150 16.83 23.75 0.88
C THR A 150 17.24 24.47 2.17
N GLN A 151 16.31 24.65 3.12
CA GLN A 151 16.62 25.17 4.45
C GLN A 151 17.01 24.04 5.40
N PRO A 152 17.93 24.30 6.34
CA PRO A 152 18.23 23.36 7.41
C PRO A 152 16.98 23.05 8.24
N CYS A 153 16.84 21.79 8.66
CA CYS A 153 15.81 21.36 9.61
C CYS A 153 16.41 20.48 10.72
N PRO A 154 15.84 20.48 11.94
CA PRO A 154 16.43 19.80 13.09
C PRO A 154 16.59 18.29 12.91
N ASP A 155 15.58 17.63 12.34
CA ASP A 155 15.55 16.18 12.14
C ASP A 155 16.62 15.73 11.14
N VAL A 156 16.75 16.42 10.00
CA VAL A 156 17.79 16.11 9.01
C VAL A 156 19.18 16.41 9.55
N SER A 157 19.33 17.53 10.26
CA SER A 157 20.60 17.90 10.90
C SER A 157 21.03 16.86 11.95
N ALA A 158 20.10 16.41 12.79
CA ALA A 158 20.37 15.36 13.78
C ALA A 158 20.74 14.02 13.10
N ALA A 159 20.03 13.63 12.04
CA ALA A 159 20.36 12.43 11.28
C ALA A 159 21.78 12.50 10.68
N ALA A 160 22.13 13.63 10.05
CA ALA A 160 23.44 13.85 9.44
C ALA A 160 24.57 13.87 10.49
N LEU A 161 24.38 14.54 11.63
CA LEU A 161 25.38 14.57 12.71
C LEU A 161 25.61 13.19 13.32
N ARG A 162 24.55 12.40 13.56
CA ARG A 162 24.68 11.00 13.96
C ARG A 162 25.50 10.22 12.94
N CYS A 163 25.17 10.35 11.66
CA CYS A 163 25.85 9.66 10.58
C CYS A 163 27.34 9.99 10.54
N LEU A 164 27.71 11.27 10.56
CA LEU A 164 29.12 11.69 10.53
C LEU A 164 29.89 11.20 11.76
N HIS A 165 29.24 11.11 12.92
CA HIS A 165 29.86 10.49 14.09
C HIS A 165 30.02 8.97 13.94
N ASP A 166 28.98 8.26 13.47
CA ASP A 166 29.03 6.80 13.23
C ASP A 166 30.14 6.44 12.22
N LEU A 167 30.42 7.32 11.25
CA LEU A 167 31.51 7.20 10.27
C LEU A 167 32.91 7.52 10.84
N GLY A 168 32.99 8.09 12.04
CA GLY A 168 34.25 8.58 12.62
C GLY A 168 34.72 9.94 12.09
N GLU A 169 33.93 10.62 11.25
CA GLU A 169 34.23 11.97 10.71
C GLU A 169 34.10 13.05 11.78
N LEU A 170 33.30 12.80 12.83
CA LEU A 170 33.20 13.65 14.00
C LEU A 170 33.61 12.88 15.26
N THR A 171 34.66 13.37 15.92
CA THR A 171 34.93 13.01 17.32
C THR A 171 33.77 13.46 18.22
N GLN A 172 33.67 12.90 19.43
CA GLN A 172 32.62 13.30 20.37
C GLN A 172 32.62 14.81 20.67
N THR A 173 33.79 15.44 20.82
CA THR A 173 33.92 16.89 21.04
C THR A 173 33.45 17.71 19.84
N GLN A 174 33.79 17.29 18.62
CA GLN A 174 33.31 17.95 17.40
C GLN A 174 31.79 17.77 17.24
N LEU A 175 31.26 16.59 17.56
CA LEU A 175 29.82 16.33 17.58
C LEU A 175 29.10 17.23 18.59
N GLN A 176 29.67 17.43 19.78
CA GLN A 176 29.14 18.34 20.79
C GLN A 176 29.06 19.78 20.31
N ALA A 177 30.13 20.29 19.69
CA ALA A 177 30.16 21.63 19.12
C ALA A 177 29.12 21.80 18.00
N ALA A 178 29.06 20.84 17.08
CA ALA A 178 28.11 20.84 15.97
C ALA A 178 26.66 20.70 16.46
N TRP A 179 26.40 19.89 17.49
CA TRP A 179 25.07 19.77 18.09
C TRP A 179 24.63 21.11 18.68
N LEU A 180 25.48 21.79 19.45
CA LEU A 180 25.16 23.08 20.06
C LEU A 180 24.82 24.15 19.02
N SER A 181 25.57 24.20 17.90
CA SER A 181 25.34 25.20 16.86
C SER A 181 24.15 24.85 15.96
N MET A 182 24.06 23.61 15.50
CA MET A 182 23.11 23.22 14.45
C MET A 182 21.77 22.71 14.98
N VAL A 183 21.74 22.05 16.14
CA VAL A 183 20.53 21.36 16.65
C VAL A 183 20.02 22.02 17.93
N GLY A 184 20.87 22.17 18.95
CA GLY A 184 20.53 22.81 20.23
C GLY A 184 20.03 24.25 20.06
N GLY A 185 20.53 24.95 19.04
CA GLY A 185 20.07 26.28 18.65
C GLY A 185 18.59 26.37 18.28
N GLN A 186 18.00 25.27 17.80
CA GLN A 186 16.63 25.19 17.27
C GLN A 186 15.60 24.69 18.30
N GLN A 187 16.04 24.42 19.54
CA GLN A 187 15.15 24.00 20.63
C GLN A 187 14.16 25.11 20.98
N GLN A 188 12.87 24.77 21.04
CA GLN A 188 11.79 25.68 21.43
C GLN A 188 11.75 25.87 22.96
N SER A 189 10.98 26.86 23.42
CA SER A 189 10.87 27.20 24.86
C SER A 189 10.22 26.12 25.72
N ASP A 190 9.49 25.18 25.10
CA ASP A 190 8.92 24.00 25.76
C ASP A 190 9.91 22.82 25.84
N GLY A 191 11.13 22.98 25.32
CA GLY A 191 12.16 21.95 25.27
C GLY A 191 12.09 21.03 24.06
N LEU A 192 11.13 21.21 23.16
CA LEU A 192 10.93 20.34 22.02
C LEU A 192 11.60 20.88 20.75
N TRP A 193 11.71 20.02 19.74
CA TRP A 193 12.09 20.39 18.38
C TRP A 193 10.90 20.19 17.45
N GLU A 194 10.59 21.20 16.65
CA GLU A 194 9.57 21.07 15.62
C GLU A 194 10.13 20.31 14.41
N GLY A 195 9.33 19.38 13.89
CA GLY A 195 9.69 18.63 12.69
C GLY A 195 9.20 19.34 11.45
N TYR A 196 9.98 19.34 10.37
CA TYR A 196 9.50 19.83 9.08
C TYR A 196 8.63 18.78 8.36
N TRP A 197 9.07 17.52 8.38
CA TRP A 197 8.40 16.38 7.75
C TRP A 197 7.39 15.67 8.67
N TRP A 198 7.18 16.17 9.89
CA TRP A 198 6.40 15.49 10.93
C TRP A 198 5.37 16.45 11.55
N PRO A 199 4.13 16.02 11.78
CA PRO A 199 3.12 16.83 12.45
C PRO A 199 3.37 16.95 13.96
N SER A 200 4.00 15.94 14.56
CA SER A 200 4.29 15.84 15.98
C SER A 200 5.77 16.12 16.25
N PRO A 201 6.13 16.80 17.36
CA PRO A 201 7.52 17.04 17.74
C PRO A 201 8.19 15.80 18.36
N ALA A 202 7.50 14.68 18.54
CA ALA A 202 8.04 13.50 19.20
C ALA A 202 9.29 12.96 18.50
N TYR A 203 9.19 12.71 17.18
CA TYR A 203 10.28 12.23 16.35
C TYR A 203 11.51 13.16 16.33
N PRO A 204 11.39 14.43 15.90
CA PRO A 204 12.54 15.34 15.86
C PRO A 204 13.19 15.53 17.23
N THR A 205 12.40 15.61 18.31
CA THR A 205 12.92 15.74 19.69
C THR A 205 13.71 14.50 20.08
N GLY A 206 13.16 13.31 19.89
CA GLY A 206 13.86 12.07 20.22
C GLY A 206 15.14 11.89 19.39
N LEU A 207 15.13 12.25 18.10
CA LEU A 207 16.31 12.22 17.25
C LEU A 207 17.39 13.20 17.70
N ALA A 208 17.01 14.44 18.04
CA ALA A 208 17.90 15.45 18.58
C ALA A 208 18.54 15.00 19.90
N LEU A 209 17.76 14.35 20.77
CA LEU A 209 18.22 13.80 22.04
C LEU A 209 19.13 12.58 21.87
N GLU A 210 18.97 11.77 20.82
CA GLU A 210 19.91 10.69 20.51
C GLU A 210 21.31 11.22 20.20
N VAL A 211 21.37 12.28 19.38
CA VAL A 211 22.64 12.94 19.06
C VAL A 211 23.20 13.64 20.29
N TRP A 212 22.36 14.34 21.06
CA TRP A 212 22.75 15.00 22.32
C TRP A 212 23.40 14.02 23.30
N ASN A 213 22.80 12.84 23.50
CA ASN A 213 23.35 11.83 24.39
C ASN A 213 24.70 11.32 23.89
N THR A 214 24.82 11.08 22.58
CA THR A 214 26.07 10.65 21.93
C THR A 214 27.15 11.73 22.03
N ALA A 215 26.76 13.01 21.94
CA ALA A 215 27.61 14.19 22.09
C ALA A 215 28.08 14.45 23.53
N GLY A 216 27.84 13.53 24.48
CA GLY A 216 28.26 13.70 25.87
C GLY A 216 27.33 14.60 26.69
N ARG A 217 26.07 14.74 26.26
CA ARG A 217 25.02 15.50 26.98
C ARG A 217 25.39 16.97 27.24
N PRO A 218 25.69 17.77 26.21
CA PRO A 218 25.89 19.21 26.40
C PRO A 218 24.66 19.86 27.06
N PRO A 219 24.78 21.03 27.72
CA PRO A 219 23.64 21.67 28.38
C PRO A 219 22.45 21.88 27.42
N LEU A 220 21.28 21.41 27.82
CA LEU A 220 20.02 21.74 27.15
C LEU A 220 19.62 23.17 27.50
N ARG A 221 18.96 23.89 26.57
CA ARG A 221 18.39 25.22 26.88
C ARG A 221 17.16 25.07 27.76
N TRP A 222 16.35 24.06 27.46
CA TRP A 222 15.12 23.73 28.16
C TRP A 222 15.04 22.21 28.31
N VAL A 223 14.67 21.72 29.48
CA VAL A 223 14.33 20.31 29.65
C VAL A 223 12.85 20.16 29.29
N PRO A 224 12.47 19.23 28.40
CA PRO A 224 11.06 19.00 28.09
C PRO A 224 10.26 18.74 29.37
N ALA A 225 9.35 19.66 29.70
CA ALA A 225 8.57 19.55 30.93
C ALA A 225 7.45 18.51 30.79
N ARG A 226 6.83 18.43 29.60
CA ARG A 226 5.78 17.46 29.25
C ARG A 226 5.78 17.20 27.76
N TRP A 227 5.38 15.98 27.39
CA TRP A 227 5.12 15.63 26.00
C TRP A 227 3.74 16.14 25.59
N PRO A 228 3.62 16.86 24.47
CA PRO A 228 2.33 17.32 24.00
C PRO A 228 1.53 16.09 23.58
N VAL A 229 0.42 15.85 24.27
CA VAL A 229 -0.57 14.86 23.86
C VAL A 229 -1.57 15.59 22.97
N PRO A 230 -1.65 15.28 21.66
CA PRO A 230 -2.68 15.85 20.80
C PRO A 230 -4.07 15.54 21.36
N GLU A 231 -5.07 16.37 21.04
CA GLU A 231 -6.48 16.09 21.40
C GLU A 231 -6.95 14.73 20.87
N SER A 232 -6.36 14.28 19.75
CA SER A 232 -6.61 12.96 19.14
C SER A 232 -5.86 11.80 19.81
N GLY A 233 -5.09 12.06 20.87
CA GLY A 233 -4.11 11.14 21.43
C GLY A 233 -2.82 11.04 20.61
N LEU A 234 -1.78 10.48 21.23
CA LEU A 234 -0.51 10.17 20.57
C LEU A 234 -0.63 8.89 19.74
N SER A 235 -0.05 8.89 18.55
CA SER A 235 0.06 7.65 17.77
C SER A 235 1.11 6.71 18.38
N ALA A 236 1.09 5.42 18.01
CA ALA A 236 2.12 4.47 18.46
C ALA A 236 3.54 4.93 18.07
N PHE A 237 3.68 5.59 16.93
CA PHE A 237 4.94 6.20 16.52
C PHE A 237 5.38 7.33 17.46
N ASP A 238 4.46 8.22 17.84
CA ASP A 238 4.77 9.33 18.75
C ASP A 238 5.10 8.81 20.15
N LEU A 239 4.33 7.86 20.67
CA LEU A 239 4.58 7.19 21.96
C LEU A 239 5.97 6.55 21.99
N ALA A 240 6.40 5.90 20.91
CA ALA A 240 7.72 5.31 20.81
C ALA A 240 8.84 6.35 20.93
N TRP A 241 8.70 7.47 20.22
CA TRP A 241 9.71 8.52 20.25
C TRP A 241 9.69 9.34 21.54
N SER A 242 8.53 9.53 22.17
CA SER A 242 8.42 10.05 23.53
C SER A 242 9.08 9.14 24.56
N LEU A 243 8.84 7.82 24.50
CA LEU A 243 9.50 6.84 25.37
C LEU A 243 11.03 6.88 25.19
N ARG A 244 11.48 6.94 23.94
CA ARG A 244 12.91 7.01 23.61
C ARG A 244 13.55 8.27 24.18
N ALA A 245 12.92 9.42 23.97
CA ALA A 245 13.39 10.69 24.47
C ALA A 245 13.43 10.74 26.00
N GLN A 246 12.38 10.27 26.69
CA GLN A 246 12.38 10.18 28.16
C GLN A 246 13.49 9.27 28.68
N THR A 247 13.77 8.16 27.99
CA THR A 247 14.89 7.28 28.34
C THR A 247 16.23 7.99 28.22
N LEU A 248 16.41 8.84 27.21
CA LEU A 248 17.66 9.57 27.00
C LEU A 248 17.88 10.66 28.05
N LEU A 249 16.79 11.29 28.51
CA LEU A 249 16.82 12.29 29.58
C LEU A 249 17.08 11.69 30.96
N ASP A 250 17.06 10.36 31.11
CA ASP A 250 17.32 9.71 32.38
C ASP A 250 18.70 10.09 32.95
N GLY A 251 18.72 10.44 34.24
CA GLY A 251 19.90 10.98 34.94
C GLY A 251 20.18 12.47 34.70
N THR A 252 19.34 13.19 33.97
CA THR A 252 19.37 14.66 33.99
C THR A 252 18.71 15.19 35.27
N PRO A 253 19.21 16.27 35.89
CA PRO A 253 18.55 16.88 37.04
C PRO A 253 17.11 17.25 36.67
N SER A 254 16.15 16.59 37.30
CA SER A 254 14.72 16.85 37.16
C SER A 254 14.17 17.31 38.49
N GLU A 255 13.23 18.26 38.45
CA GLU A 255 12.47 18.67 39.64
C GLU A 255 11.67 17.49 40.22
N ASN A 256 11.38 16.45 39.42
CA ASN A 256 10.61 15.29 39.86
C ASN A 256 11.00 13.99 39.12
N PRO A 257 12.03 13.25 39.59
CA PRO A 257 12.49 12.01 38.96
C PRO A 257 11.47 10.86 39.03
N ASP A 258 10.63 10.83 40.08
CA ASP A 258 9.59 9.80 40.24
C ASP A 258 8.49 9.94 39.16
N LEU A 259 8.13 11.18 38.82
CA LEU A 259 7.21 11.45 37.70
C LEU A 259 7.79 10.96 36.37
N GLN A 260 9.08 11.22 36.07
CA GLN A 260 9.69 10.78 34.81
C GLN A 260 9.71 9.26 34.66
N ASN A 261 10.03 8.53 35.73
CA ASN A 261 9.99 7.07 35.70
C ASN A 261 8.55 6.54 35.53
N THR A 262 7.58 7.21 36.15
CA THR A 262 6.15 6.89 35.99
C THR A 262 5.71 7.09 34.55
N GLU A 263 6.01 8.24 33.94
CA GLU A 263 5.69 8.54 32.54
C GLU A 263 6.30 7.53 31.57
N ARG A 264 7.57 7.13 31.76
CA ARG A 264 8.22 6.09 30.94
C ARG A 264 7.47 4.76 31.02
N THR A 265 7.10 4.36 32.23
CA THR A 265 6.37 3.11 32.47
C THR A 265 4.98 3.15 31.82
N GLU A 266 4.29 4.28 31.92
CA GLU A 266 2.99 4.51 31.28
C GLU A 266 3.09 4.50 29.75
N LEU A 267 4.09 5.16 29.15
CA LEU A 267 4.32 5.15 27.71
C LEU A 267 4.60 3.72 27.19
N ALA A 268 5.46 2.97 27.90
CA ALA A 268 5.73 1.58 27.56
C ALA A 268 4.47 0.71 27.68
N ALA A 269 3.70 0.85 28.76
CA ALA A 269 2.44 0.13 28.95
C ALA A 269 1.43 0.45 27.83
N GLN A 270 1.28 1.71 27.44
CA GLN A 270 0.42 2.10 26.31
C GLN A 270 0.85 1.43 25.02
N LEU A 271 2.16 1.45 24.69
CA LEU A 271 2.68 0.74 23.51
C LEU A 271 2.38 -0.76 23.55
N LEU A 272 2.52 -1.42 24.71
CA LEU A 272 2.19 -2.83 24.84
C LEU A 272 0.69 -3.11 24.61
N THR A 273 -0.19 -2.22 25.08
CA THR A 273 -1.65 -2.36 24.84
C THR A 273 -2.05 -2.14 23.39
N LEU A 274 -1.28 -1.35 22.64
CA LEU A 274 -1.54 -1.06 21.24
C LEU A 274 -1.05 -2.15 20.27
N GLN A 275 -0.30 -3.15 20.73
CA GLN A 275 0.21 -4.19 19.84
C GLN A 275 -0.94 -5.05 19.29
N ALA A 276 -1.03 -5.13 17.96
CA ALA A 276 -2.03 -5.94 17.28
C ALA A 276 -1.69 -7.44 17.32
N ALA A 277 -2.67 -8.29 17.00
CA ALA A 277 -2.51 -9.75 17.05
C ALA A 277 -1.41 -10.30 16.13
N ASP A 278 -1.08 -9.59 15.05
CA ASP A 278 -0.01 -9.96 14.12
C ASP A 278 1.39 -9.49 14.56
N GLY A 279 1.48 -8.78 15.68
CA GLY A 279 2.71 -8.28 16.30
C GLY A 279 3.05 -6.83 15.96
N ALA A 280 2.36 -6.21 15.00
CA ALA A 280 2.63 -4.84 14.61
C ALA A 280 1.95 -3.80 15.52
N TRP A 281 2.29 -2.54 15.34
CA TRP A 281 1.63 -1.40 15.97
C TRP A 281 0.84 -0.58 14.96
N PRO A 282 -0.31 -0.01 15.35
CA PRO A 282 -1.16 0.76 14.44
C PRO A 282 -0.42 1.96 13.87
N SER A 283 -0.59 2.21 12.57
CA SER A 283 -0.04 3.37 11.88
C SER A 283 -0.96 4.59 11.99
N SER A 284 -0.39 5.77 11.71
CA SER A 284 -1.12 7.03 11.63
C SER A 284 -0.61 7.88 10.45
N PRO A 285 -1.37 8.89 9.97
CA PRO A 285 -0.89 9.85 8.96
C PRO A 285 0.24 10.75 9.50
N LEU A 286 1.43 10.17 9.65
CA LEU A 286 2.55 10.73 10.40
C LEU A 286 3.60 11.42 9.52
N LEU A 287 3.67 11.13 8.21
CA LEU A 287 4.59 11.81 7.30
C LEU A 287 3.87 13.01 6.67
N ARG A 288 4.44 14.20 6.84
CA ARG A 288 3.97 15.46 6.27
C ARG A 288 4.84 15.85 5.10
N VAL A 289 4.27 16.04 3.91
CA VAL A 289 4.96 16.60 2.73
C VAL A 289 4.44 18.02 2.48
N PRO A 290 5.19 19.06 2.88
CA PRO A 290 4.74 20.44 2.75
C PRO A 290 4.57 20.87 1.27
N PRO A 291 3.84 21.97 1.00
CA PRO A 291 3.31 22.31 -0.33
C PRO A 291 4.34 22.78 -1.36
N ALA A 292 5.63 22.54 -1.13
CA ALA A 292 6.71 22.89 -2.03
C ALA A 292 6.94 21.85 -3.14
N HIS A 293 6.31 20.66 -3.08
CA HIS A 293 6.37 19.70 -4.20
C HIS A 293 5.52 20.22 -5.38
N PRO A 294 6.03 20.29 -6.63
CA PRO A 294 5.24 20.74 -7.80
C PRO A 294 3.94 19.96 -7.99
N THR A 295 3.92 18.68 -7.61
CA THR A 295 2.73 17.82 -7.70
C THR A 295 1.77 17.93 -6.52
N SER A 296 2.10 18.70 -5.48
CA SER A 296 1.23 18.88 -4.30
C SER A 296 0.04 19.80 -4.57
N GLY A 297 0.08 20.56 -5.67
CA GLY A 297 -0.94 21.57 -5.98
C GLY A 297 -1.05 22.66 -4.91
N GLY A 298 0.00 22.86 -4.09
CA GLY A 298 0.00 23.82 -2.99
C GLY A 298 -0.63 23.31 -1.69
N VAL A 299 -0.91 22.01 -1.56
CA VAL A 299 -1.49 21.41 -0.35
C VAL A 299 -0.48 20.54 0.38
N THR A 300 -0.41 20.65 1.71
CA THR A 300 0.37 19.73 2.54
C THR A 300 -0.22 18.33 2.46
N LEU A 301 0.52 17.38 1.89
CA LEU A 301 0.10 15.98 1.88
C LEU A 301 0.44 15.33 3.22
N ARG A 302 -0.42 14.43 3.71
CA ARG A 302 -0.13 13.54 4.83
C ARG A 302 -0.14 12.10 4.32
N ALA A 303 0.90 11.35 4.65
CA ALA A 303 1.04 9.95 4.31
C ALA A 303 1.12 9.11 5.57
N GLN A 304 0.49 7.94 5.50
CA GLN A 304 0.50 6.92 6.53
C GLN A 304 1.44 5.79 6.12
N ASP A 305 2.15 5.21 7.09
CA ASP A 305 2.90 3.98 6.90
C ASP A 305 1.91 2.81 6.85
N THR A 306 1.31 2.62 5.67
CA THR A 306 0.20 1.68 5.45
C THR A 306 0.60 0.25 5.82
N ARG A 307 1.87 -0.12 5.61
CA ARG A 307 2.39 -1.43 5.98
C ARG A 307 2.81 -1.51 7.45
N ARG A 308 2.61 -0.46 8.26
CA ARG A 308 2.98 -0.39 9.69
C ARG A 308 4.46 -0.71 9.95
N VAL A 309 5.31 -0.71 8.92
CA VAL A 309 6.70 -1.15 9.03
C VAL A 309 7.50 -0.09 9.77
N PHE A 310 7.30 1.17 9.39
CA PHE A 310 8.01 2.32 9.98
C PHE A 310 7.64 2.52 11.45
N THR A 311 6.34 2.51 11.77
CA THR A 311 5.85 2.62 13.14
C THR A 311 6.31 1.44 13.99
N SER A 312 6.17 0.21 13.51
CA SER A 312 6.56 -0.98 14.29
C SER A 312 8.07 -1.04 14.55
N ALA A 313 8.90 -0.59 13.60
CA ALA A 313 10.35 -0.46 13.81
C ALA A 313 10.68 0.56 14.91
N SER A 314 9.97 1.69 14.93
CA SER A 314 10.13 2.73 15.95
C SER A 314 9.77 2.22 17.34
N VAL A 315 8.60 1.56 17.47
CA VAL A 315 8.13 1.00 18.73
C VAL A 315 9.06 -0.09 19.24
N LEU A 316 9.46 -1.02 18.37
CA LEU A 316 10.38 -2.10 18.74
C LEU A 316 11.70 -1.55 19.27
N ARG A 317 12.28 -0.57 18.56
CA ARG A 317 13.51 0.11 18.99
C ARG A 317 13.33 0.82 20.34
N ALA A 318 12.22 1.52 20.55
CA ALA A 318 11.94 2.24 21.78
C ALA A 318 11.75 1.30 22.99
N LEU A 319 10.98 0.21 22.83
CA LEU A 319 10.79 -0.79 23.89
C LEU A 319 12.10 -1.48 24.26
N VAL A 320 12.93 -1.81 23.27
CA VAL A 320 14.19 -2.52 23.49
C VAL A 320 15.26 -1.62 24.12
N LEU A 321 15.39 -0.38 23.65
CA LEU A 321 16.37 0.57 24.19
C LEU A 321 15.88 1.32 25.43
N GLY A 322 14.57 1.29 25.72
CA GLY A 322 13.92 1.97 26.83
C GLY A 322 13.62 1.09 28.04
N ALA A 323 13.69 -0.24 27.88
CA ALA A 323 13.51 -1.18 28.98
C ALA A 323 14.60 -0.95 30.05
N PRO A 324 14.23 -0.74 31.32
CA PRO A 324 15.21 -0.61 32.40
C PRO A 324 16.06 -1.87 32.47
N ASP A 325 17.37 -1.70 32.72
CA ASP A 325 18.39 -2.76 32.76
C ASP A 325 17.89 -3.96 33.60
N VAL A 326 17.63 -5.09 32.92
CA VAL A 326 17.11 -6.30 33.56
C VAL A 326 18.28 -7.19 33.95
N THR A 327 18.59 -7.23 35.24
CA THR A 327 19.41 -8.29 35.83
C THR A 327 18.54 -9.54 36.06
N ALA A 328 18.91 -10.63 35.36
CA ALA A 328 18.59 -12.06 35.47
C ALA A 328 17.29 -12.57 36.18
N PRO A 329 16.68 -13.66 35.68
CA PRO A 329 15.35 -14.10 36.11
C PRO A 329 15.37 -14.86 37.45
N THR A 330 14.45 -14.53 38.36
CA THR A 330 13.98 -15.43 39.42
C THR A 330 12.74 -16.20 38.97
N GLU A 331 12.64 -17.41 39.51
CA GLU A 331 11.78 -18.51 39.07
C GLU A 331 10.31 -18.14 38.79
N PHE A 332 9.82 -18.71 37.69
CA PHE A 332 8.49 -18.55 37.14
C PHE A 332 7.41 -19.10 38.06
N SER A 333 6.33 -18.34 38.24
CA SER A 333 5.02 -18.88 38.59
C SER A 333 4.15 -18.90 37.31
N PRO A 334 3.51 -20.01 36.95
CA PRO A 334 2.74 -20.11 35.72
C PRO A 334 1.49 -19.24 35.83
N PHE A 335 1.56 -18.01 35.31
CA PHE A 335 0.38 -17.20 35.12
C PHE A 335 -0.51 -17.76 34.01
N ARG A 336 -1.81 -17.56 34.21
CA ARG A 336 -2.93 -17.89 33.32
C ARG A 336 -2.52 -17.86 31.86
N GLN A 337 -2.82 -18.96 31.18
CA GLN A 337 -2.77 -19.03 29.72
C GLN A 337 -3.31 -17.71 29.15
N PRO A 338 -2.61 -17.10 28.17
CA PRO A 338 -3.16 -15.96 27.46
C PRO A 338 -4.60 -16.31 27.10
N ARG A 339 -5.55 -15.40 27.39
CA ARG A 339 -6.93 -15.53 26.89
C ARG A 339 -6.79 -16.07 25.48
N GLN A 340 -7.36 -17.27 25.23
CA GLN A 340 -7.32 -17.84 23.89
C GLN A 340 -7.64 -16.70 22.93
N PRO A 341 -6.82 -16.50 21.88
CA PRO A 341 -7.06 -15.43 20.93
C PRO A 341 -8.54 -15.52 20.61
N ILE A 342 -9.29 -14.46 20.94
CA ILE A 342 -10.72 -14.38 20.62
C ILE A 342 -10.76 -14.85 19.18
N SER A 343 -11.42 -15.99 18.92
CA SER A 343 -11.47 -16.56 17.58
C SER A 343 -11.72 -15.38 16.64
N PRO A 344 -10.84 -15.15 15.65
CA PRO A 344 -10.91 -13.94 14.83
C PRO A 344 -12.37 -13.75 14.45
N PRO A 345 -12.94 -12.55 14.70
CA PRO A 345 -14.37 -12.33 14.49
C PRO A 345 -14.73 -12.92 13.13
N HIS A 346 -15.77 -13.77 13.12
CA HIS A 346 -16.15 -14.49 11.92
C HIS A 346 -16.21 -13.48 10.76
N PRO A 347 -15.63 -13.76 9.58
CA PRO A 347 -15.57 -12.82 8.45
C PRO A 347 -16.93 -12.23 8.02
N ASP A 348 -18.02 -12.79 8.55
CA ASP A 348 -19.41 -12.33 8.47
C ASP A 348 -19.66 -10.89 8.97
N HIS A 349 -18.71 -10.28 9.69
CA HIS A 349 -18.95 -8.98 10.34
C HIS A 349 -18.31 -7.76 9.64
N SER A 350 -17.53 -7.92 8.57
CA SER A 350 -17.03 -6.74 7.83
C SER A 350 -18.21 -5.99 7.18
N PRO A 351 -18.27 -4.65 7.26
CA PRO A 351 -19.29 -3.88 6.54
C PRO A 351 -19.30 -4.12 5.02
N LEU A 352 -18.15 -4.47 4.42
CA LEU A 352 -18.09 -4.86 3.00
C LEU A 352 -18.78 -6.21 2.73
N THR A 353 -18.63 -7.18 3.61
CA THR A 353 -19.32 -8.48 3.52
C THR A 353 -20.84 -8.27 3.56
N LYS A 354 -21.33 -7.44 4.50
CA LYS A 354 -22.74 -7.02 4.55
C LYS A 354 -23.18 -6.30 3.28
N LEU A 355 -22.35 -5.40 2.75
CA LEU A 355 -22.66 -4.67 1.53
C LEU A 355 -22.79 -5.58 0.32
N VAL A 356 -21.95 -6.60 0.17
CA VAL A 356 -22.07 -7.59 -0.92
C VAL A 356 -23.42 -8.31 -0.87
N TRP A 357 -23.88 -8.69 0.33
CA TRP A 357 -25.21 -9.26 0.51
C TRP A 357 -26.32 -8.29 0.10
N GLN A 358 -26.23 -7.01 0.50
CA GLN A 358 -27.22 -5.98 0.14
C GLN A 358 -27.26 -5.73 -1.37
N VAL A 359 -26.10 -5.66 -2.02
CA VAL A 359 -25.99 -5.52 -3.48
C VAL A 359 -26.58 -6.74 -4.19
N ALA A 360 -26.32 -7.96 -3.70
CA ALA A 360 -26.91 -9.17 -4.26
C ALA A 360 -28.46 -9.13 -4.18
N GLN A 361 -29.01 -8.75 -3.03
CA GLN A 361 -30.46 -8.58 -2.88
C GLN A 361 -31.03 -7.51 -3.81
N ALA A 362 -30.37 -6.36 -3.93
CA ALA A 362 -30.77 -5.31 -4.85
C ALA A 362 -30.74 -5.78 -6.31
N ALA A 363 -29.80 -6.67 -6.66
CA ALA A 363 -29.73 -7.33 -7.96
C ALA A 363 -30.76 -8.45 -8.16
N GLY A 364 -31.70 -8.65 -7.23
CA GLY A 364 -32.79 -9.62 -7.32
C GLY A 364 -32.46 -11.03 -6.82
N PHE A 365 -31.37 -11.21 -6.08
CA PHE A 365 -31.00 -12.53 -5.58
C PHE A 365 -31.92 -12.97 -4.44
N PRO A 366 -32.38 -14.24 -4.44
CA PRO A 366 -33.02 -14.82 -3.26
C PRO A 366 -32.07 -14.75 -2.04
N PRO A 367 -32.60 -14.66 -0.80
CA PRO A 367 -31.77 -14.53 0.40
C PRO A 367 -30.68 -15.61 0.54
N THR A 368 -30.98 -16.85 0.13
CA THR A 368 -30.02 -17.97 0.12
C THR A 368 -28.86 -17.75 -0.84
N GLN A 369 -29.14 -17.28 -2.06
CA GLN A 369 -28.11 -16.99 -3.06
C GLN A 369 -27.29 -15.75 -2.67
N ALA A 370 -27.94 -14.74 -2.07
CA ALA A 370 -27.24 -13.56 -1.53
C ALA A 370 -26.30 -13.94 -0.37
N ALA A 371 -26.70 -14.88 0.49
CA ALA A 371 -25.83 -15.42 1.55
C ALA A 371 -24.62 -16.17 0.96
N GLN A 372 -24.83 -17.01 -0.05
CA GLN A 372 -23.71 -17.67 -0.74
C GLN A 372 -22.72 -16.67 -1.37
N ALA A 373 -23.23 -15.59 -1.99
CA ALA A 373 -22.39 -14.55 -2.56
C ALA A 373 -21.57 -13.80 -1.50
N ARG A 374 -22.18 -13.54 -0.34
CA ARG A 374 -21.52 -12.98 0.85
C ARG A 374 -20.41 -13.89 1.36
N ASP A 375 -20.69 -15.18 1.52
CA ASP A 375 -19.74 -16.14 2.07
C ASP A 375 -18.55 -16.34 1.12
N LEU A 376 -18.82 -16.40 -0.19
CA LEU A 376 -17.80 -16.43 -1.23
C LEU A 376 -16.90 -15.19 -1.17
N PHE A 377 -17.48 -14.00 -1.01
CA PHE A 377 -16.72 -12.77 -0.82
C PHE A 377 -15.87 -12.80 0.46
N GLY A 378 -16.43 -13.29 1.57
CA GLY A 378 -15.72 -13.44 2.84
C GLY A 378 -14.52 -14.39 2.72
N HIS A 379 -14.64 -15.50 1.98
CA HIS A 379 -13.52 -16.40 1.71
C HIS A 379 -12.45 -15.72 0.84
N LEU A 380 -12.86 -15.05 -0.25
CA LEU A 380 -11.94 -14.31 -1.13
C LEU A 380 -11.15 -13.22 -0.40
N THR A 381 -11.75 -12.59 0.61
CA THR A 381 -11.20 -11.41 1.28
C THR A 381 -10.70 -11.65 2.69
N ARG A 382 -10.64 -12.91 3.15
CA ARG A 382 -10.27 -13.25 4.55
C ARG A 382 -8.89 -12.73 4.98
N LEU A 383 -7.98 -12.51 4.02
CA LEU A 383 -6.65 -11.92 4.28
C LEU A 383 -6.63 -10.42 4.07
N SER A 384 -7.27 -9.93 3.00
CA SER A 384 -7.26 -8.51 2.63
C SER A 384 -8.07 -7.64 3.58
N LEU A 385 -9.16 -8.16 4.15
CA LEU A 385 -10.01 -7.45 5.11
C LEU A 385 -9.76 -7.85 6.57
N ARG A 386 -8.65 -8.56 6.85
CA ARG A 386 -8.27 -8.88 8.23
C ARG A 386 -7.90 -7.60 8.98
N PRO A 387 -8.53 -7.29 10.12
CA PRO A 387 -8.19 -6.09 10.89
C PRO A 387 -6.74 -6.08 11.44
N PRO A 388 -6.12 -4.89 11.59
CA PRO A 388 -6.60 -3.63 11.02
C PRO A 388 -6.56 -3.73 9.49
N ALA A 389 -7.56 -3.23 8.77
CA ALA A 389 -7.57 -3.30 7.32
C ALA A 389 -6.90 -2.01 6.75
N PRO A 390 -5.90 -2.09 5.86
CA PRO A 390 -5.11 -0.92 5.45
C PRO A 390 -5.80 -0.06 4.38
N TRP A 391 -7.13 -0.11 4.28
CA TRP A 391 -7.87 0.47 3.17
C TRP A 391 -8.47 1.84 3.54
N PRO A 392 -8.58 2.77 2.58
CA PRO A 392 -8.06 2.71 1.21
C PRO A 392 -6.53 2.81 1.16
N SER A 393 -5.88 2.03 0.29
CA SER A 393 -4.45 2.17 -0.01
C SER A 393 -4.13 1.99 -1.50
N ARG A 394 -3.70 3.10 -2.11
CA ARG A 394 -3.17 3.11 -3.49
C ARG A 394 -1.80 2.46 -3.64
N GLN A 395 -1.08 2.29 -2.53
CA GLN A 395 0.17 1.55 -2.48
C GLN A 395 -0.05 0.07 -2.77
N LEU A 396 -1.16 -0.45 -2.25
CA LEU A 396 -1.45 -1.88 -2.22
C LEU A 396 -2.32 -2.31 -3.39
N THR A 397 -3.25 -1.45 -3.83
CA THR A 397 -4.13 -1.72 -4.96
C THR A 397 -4.57 -0.45 -5.70
N ALA A 398 -4.66 -0.52 -7.02
CA ALA A 398 -5.24 0.51 -7.87
C ALA A 398 -6.73 0.28 -8.08
N LEU A 399 -7.26 -0.86 -7.63
CA LEU A 399 -8.69 -1.18 -7.70
C LEU A 399 -9.46 -0.04 -7.04
N SER A 400 -10.46 0.51 -7.74
CA SER A 400 -11.40 1.44 -7.11
C SER A 400 -10.71 2.69 -6.46
N GLY A 401 -9.49 3.01 -6.91
CA GLY A 401 -8.68 4.11 -6.37
C GLY A 401 -8.06 3.84 -4.99
N GLY A 402 -7.85 2.59 -4.63
CA GLY A 402 -7.25 2.14 -3.37
C GLY A 402 -8.16 1.27 -2.50
N MET A 403 -9.41 1.04 -2.91
CA MET A 403 -10.34 0.20 -2.15
C MET A 403 -10.18 -1.28 -2.53
N PRO A 404 -10.41 -2.20 -1.58
CA PRO A 404 -10.27 -3.64 -1.82
C PRO A 404 -11.48 -4.23 -2.57
N LEU A 405 -12.46 -3.42 -2.96
CA LEU A 405 -13.70 -3.85 -3.60
C LEU A 405 -14.15 -2.83 -4.65
N GLU A 406 -14.55 -3.34 -5.81
CA GLU A 406 -15.22 -2.60 -6.87
C GLU A 406 -16.41 -3.40 -7.39
N PHE A 407 -17.58 -2.78 -7.44
CA PHE A 407 -18.76 -3.39 -8.06
C PHE A 407 -18.90 -2.93 -9.50
N SER A 408 -19.65 -3.69 -10.30
CA SER A 408 -20.03 -3.25 -11.63
C SER A 408 -21.47 -3.61 -12.00
N ALA A 409 -22.13 -2.70 -12.70
CA ALA A 409 -23.45 -2.92 -13.30
C ALA A 409 -23.29 -2.97 -14.82
N THR A 410 -23.75 -4.05 -15.45
CA THR A 410 -23.74 -4.19 -16.92
C THR A 410 -25.17 -4.12 -17.44
N VAL A 411 -25.37 -3.36 -18.51
CA VAL A 411 -26.64 -3.24 -19.25
C VAL A 411 -26.39 -3.53 -20.72
N GLY A 412 -27.42 -4.02 -21.42
CA GLY A 412 -27.34 -4.34 -22.85
C GLY A 412 -28.23 -5.52 -23.22
N ALA A 413 -28.24 -5.86 -24.50
CA ALA A 413 -29.01 -7.00 -25.00
C ALA A 413 -28.56 -8.29 -24.30
N GLN A 414 -29.54 -9.11 -23.86
CA GLN A 414 -29.31 -10.41 -23.22
C GLN A 414 -28.50 -10.36 -21.91
N VAL A 415 -28.41 -9.19 -21.27
CA VAL A 415 -27.77 -9.08 -19.95
C VAL A 415 -28.84 -9.23 -18.87
N GLY A 416 -28.84 -10.36 -18.19
CA GLY A 416 -29.69 -10.58 -17.02
C GLY A 416 -29.16 -9.88 -15.75
N PRO A 417 -30.00 -9.75 -14.72
CA PRO A 417 -29.56 -9.30 -13.39
C PRO A 417 -28.43 -10.19 -12.86
N ALA A 418 -27.39 -9.56 -12.32
CA ALA A 418 -26.21 -10.27 -11.86
C ALA A 418 -25.44 -9.43 -10.85
N LEU A 419 -24.80 -10.13 -9.92
CA LEU A 419 -23.81 -9.58 -9.01
C LEU A 419 -22.43 -9.67 -9.67
N ARG A 420 -21.75 -8.53 -9.79
CA ARG A 420 -20.39 -8.47 -10.34
C ARG A 420 -19.49 -7.62 -9.47
N TYR A 421 -18.38 -8.18 -9.06
CA TYR A 421 -17.35 -7.43 -8.33
C TYR A 421 -15.94 -7.94 -8.64
N ALA A 422 -14.96 -7.07 -8.43
CA ALA A 422 -13.55 -7.40 -8.31
C ALA A 422 -13.07 -7.04 -6.89
N THR A 423 -12.10 -7.78 -6.38
CA THR A 423 -11.62 -7.60 -5.01
C THR A 423 -10.15 -7.94 -4.84
N GLU A 424 -9.49 -7.27 -3.89
CA GLU A 424 -8.17 -7.66 -3.42
C GLU A 424 -8.27 -8.93 -2.58
N VAL A 425 -7.46 -9.94 -2.89
CA VAL A 425 -7.50 -11.27 -2.26
C VAL A 425 -6.28 -11.58 -1.40
N SER A 426 -5.24 -10.74 -1.52
CA SER A 426 -3.92 -11.00 -0.96
C SER A 426 -3.75 -10.40 0.43
N ASP A 427 -2.82 -10.93 1.24
CA ASP A 427 -2.43 -10.31 2.52
C ASP A 427 -1.67 -8.98 2.24
N PRO A 428 -2.24 -7.83 2.60
CA PRO A 428 -1.70 -6.52 2.23
C PRO A 428 -0.39 -6.18 2.94
N TYR A 429 -0.07 -6.88 4.03
CA TYR A 429 1.14 -6.61 4.83
C TYR A 429 2.38 -7.32 4.29
N LEU A 430 2.18 -8.37 3.51
CA LEU A 430 3.27 -9.11 2.89
C LEU A 430 3.93 -8.31 1.75
N PRO A 431 5.22 -8.52 1.49
CA PRO A 431 5.87 -8.01 0.29
C PRO A 431 5.24 -8.62 -0.99
N PRO A 432 5.34 -7.99 -2.17
CA PRO A 432 4.64 -8.38 -3.39
C PRO A 432 4.71 -9.88 -3.75
N PRO A 433 5.86 -10.58 -3.64
CA PRO A 433 5.91 -12.01 -4.00
C PRO A 433 5.08 -12.88 -3.06
N ALA A 434 5.22 -12.64 -1.75
CA ALA A 434 4.48 -13.38 -0.73
C ALA A 434 2.99 -12.99 -0.73
N ARG A 435 2.69 -11.72 -1.01
CA ARG A 435 1.33 -11.20 -1.23
C ARG A 435 0.65 -11.95 -2.38
N VAL A 436 1.28 -12.02 -3.56
CA VAL A 436 0.78 -12.79 -4.71
C VAL A 436 0.49 -14.23 -4.34
N GLN A 437 1.42 -14.91 -3.68
CA GLN A 437 1.22 -16.31 -3.28
C GLN A 437 0.06 -16.49 -2.31
N SER A 438 -0.09 -15.57 -1.35
CA SER A 438 -1.24 -15.59 -0.45
C SER A 438 -2.57 -15.47 -1.21
N GLY A 439 -2.66 -14.55 -2.18
CA GLY A 439 -3.86 -14.37 -3.01
C GLY A 439 -4.14 -15.58 -3.92
N LEU A 440 -3.11 -16.16 -4.54
CA LEU A 440 -3.25 -17.38 -5.35
C LEU A 440 -3.72 -18.58 -4.52
N THR A 441 -3.27 -18.69 -3.27
CA THR A 441 -3.72 -19.73 -2.34
C THR A 441 -5.22 -19.58 -2.07
N ILE A 442 -5.69 -18.37 -1.78
CA ILE A 442 -7.12 -18.06 -1.60
C ILE A 442 -7.93 -18.41 -2.85
N LEU A 443 -7.48 -17.98 -4.02
CA LEU A 443 -8.19 -18.22 -5.27
C LEU A 443 -8.27 -19.71 -5.62
N ARG A 444 -7.23 -20.50 -5.33
CA ARG A 444 -7.25 -21.97 -5.47
C ARG A 444 -8.30 -22.59 -4.56
N GLU A 445 -8.26 -22.26 -3.27
CA GLU A 445 -9.22 -22.80 -2.29
C GLU A 445 -10.65 -22.45 -2.67
N VAL A 446 -10.90 -21.21 -3.11
CA VAL A 446 -12.22 -20.79 -3.57
C VAL A 446 -12.64 -21.55 -4.82
N ALA A 447 -11.73 -21.73 -5.79
CA ALA A 447 -11.99 -22.55 -6.97
C ALA A 447 -12.35 -23.99 -6.60
N GLU A 448 -11.67 -24.58 -5.61
CA GLU A 448 -12.01 -25.91 -5.07
C GLU A 448 -13.40 -25.93 -4.42
N THR A 449 -13.72 -24.94 -3.59
CA THR A 449 -15.02 -24.81 -2.92
C THR A 449 -16.19 -24.73 -3.91
N VAL A 450 -16.01 -24.04 -5.05
CA VAL A 450 -17.06 -23.88 -6.07
C VAL A 450 -17.03 -24.95 -7.17
N GLY A 451 -16.14 -25.96 -7.06
CA GLY A 451 -16.09 -27.10 -8.00
C GLY A 451 -15.34 -26.82 -9.31
N TYR A 452 -14.36 -25.92 -9.31
CA TYR A 452 -13.56 -25.48 -10.47
C TYR A 452 -12.11 -25.97 -10.44
N GLN A 453 -11.84 -27.09 -9.78
CA GLN A 453 -10.49 -27.68 -9.65
C GLN A 453 -9.84 -27.93 -11.01
N ASP A 454 -10.59 -28.52 -11.96
CA ASP A 454 -10.07 -28.84 -13.29
C ASP A 454 -9.67 -27.57 -14.05
N SER A 455 -10.49 -26.52 -13.95
CA SER A 455 -10.24 -25.23 -14.60
C SER A 455 -9.05 -24.51 -13.98
N TRP A 456 -8.89 -24.61 -12.66
CA TRP A 456 -7.70 -24.14 -11.95
C TRP A 456 -6.43 -24.88 -12.41
N GLN A 457 -6.47 -26.21 -12.43
CA GLN A 457 -5.33 -27.04 -12.85
C GLN A 457 -4.90 -26.73 -14.28
N ARG A 458 -5.87 -26.57 -15.19
CA ARG A 458 -5.62 -26.15 -16.58
C ARG A 458 -4.89 -24.80 -16.65
N LEU A 459 -5.28 -23.81 -15.82
CA LEU A 459 -4.69 -22.48 -15.85
C LEU A 459 -3.39 -22.33 -15.07
N TRP A 460 -3.11 -23.22 -14.12
CA TRP A 460 -1.98 -23.08 -13.21
C TRP A 460 -0.63 -22.82 -13.91
N PRO A 461 -0.28 -23.46 -15.04
CA PRO A 461 0.94 -23.14 -15.78
C PRO A 461 1.02 -21.67 -16.21
N ALA A 462 -0.07 -21.10 -16.72
CA ALA A 462 -0.14 -19.69 -17.11
C ALA A 462 -0.07 -18.74 -15.91
N VAL A 463 -0.77 -19.08 -14.82
CA VAL A 463 -0.74 -18.31 -13.56
C VAL A 463 0.69 -18.25 -13.01
N ARG A 464 1.43 -19.36 -13.04
CA ARG A 464 2.84 -19.38 -12.60
C ARG A 464 3.73 -18.47 -13.46
N LEU A 465 3.57 -18.47 -14.78
CA LEU A 465 4.35 -17.60 -15.66
C LEU A 465 4.09 -16.10 -15.40
N LEU A 466 2.82 -15.75 -15.16
CA LEU A 466 2.43 -14.37 -14.87
C LEU A 466 2.92 -13.87 -13.50
N THR A 467 3.16 -14.79 -12.56
CA THR A 467 3.54 -14.47 -11.18
C THR A 467 5.00 -14.77 -10.83
N ALA A 468 5.71 -15.56 -11.64
CA ALA A 468 7.14 -15.84 -11.52
C ALA A 468 8.08 -14.62 -11.42
N PRO A 469 7.92 -13.52 -12.17
CA PRO A 469 8.79 -12.33 -12.10
C PRO A 469 8.51 -11.40 -10.91
N MET A 470 7.51 -11.70 -10.08
CA MET A 470 7.12 -10.85 -8.96
C MET A 470 8.19 -10.62 -7.87
N PRO A 471 9.27 -11.42 -7.70
CA PRO A 471 10.37 -11.11 -6.78
C PRO A 471 10.96 -9.71 -6.95
N HIS A 472 10.86 -9.14 -8.16
CA HIS A 472 11.40 -7.82 -8.50
C HIS A 472 10.32 -6.76 -8.73
N ALA A 473 9.04 -7.08 -8.50
CA ALA A 473 7.97 -6.10 -8.67
C ALA A 473 8.10 -5.00 -7.61
N PRO A 474 8.16 -3.71 -7.98
CA PRO A 474 8.26 -2.62 -7.02
C PRO A 474 6.97 -2.51 -6.21
N ASP A 475 7.08 -2.07 -4.95
CA ASP A 475 5.89 -1.68 -4.20
C ASP A 475 5.27 -0.43 -4.83
N GLY A 476 3.98 -0.48 -5.11
CA GLY A 476 3.30 0.48 -5.99
C GLY A 476 3.06 -0.05 -7.40
N THR A 477 3.44 -1.31 -7.70
CA THR A 477 2.81 -2.05 -8.80
C THR A 477 1.30 -1.95 -8.62
N ARG A 478 0.60 -1.37 -9.61
CA ARG A 478 -0.81 -0.98 -9.52
C ARG A 478 -1.68 -2.06 -8.89
N PHE A 479 -1.44 -3.31 -9.21
CA PHE A 479 -1.95 -4.46 -8.49
C PHE A 479 -1.12 -5.67 -8.86
N THR A 480 -1.31 -6.77 -8.15
CA THR A 480 -0.59 -8.01 -8.47
C THR A 480 -1.56 -9.10 -8.90
N VAL A 481 -2.52 -9.42 -8.02
CA VAL A 481 -3.60 -10.38 -8.26
C VAL A 481 -4.88 -9.81 -7.69
N TRP A 482 -5.94 -9.79 -8.49
CA TRP A 482 -7.30 -9.60 -7.98
C TRP A 482 -8.14 -10.84 -8.21
N GLY A 483 -9.09 -11.07 -7.31
CA GLY A 483 -10.21 -11.96 -7.54
C GLY A 483 -11.40 -11.20 -8.10
N GLY A 484 -12.35 -11.92 -8.68
CA GLY A 484 -13.64 -11.35 -9.03
C GLY A 484 -14.71 -12.42 -9.14
N VAL A 485 -15.96 -11.99 -9.09
CA VAL A 485 -17.13 -12.86 -9.21
C VAL A 485 -18.10 -12.26 -10.22
N ASP A 486 -18.69 -13.12 -11.03
CA ASP A 486 -19.82 -12.81 -11.89
C ASP A 486 -20.88 -13.90 -11.71
N GLN A 487 -21.95 -13.54 -11.03
CA GLN A 487 -23.02 -14.46 -10.69
C GLN A 487 -24.33 -13.91 -11.23
N ALA A 488 -25.05 -14.70 -12.03
CA ALA A 488 -26.38 -14.34 -12.48
C ALA A 488 -27.41 -14.62 -11.38
N ALA A 489 -28.43 -13.77 -11.28
CA ALA A 489 -29.59 -14.05 -10.44
C ALA A 489 -30.34 -15.28 -11.01
N ALA A 490 -30.83 -16.16 -10.15
CA ALA A 490 -31.65 -17.28 -10.60
C ALA A 490 -32.97 -16.79 -11.21
N MET A 491 -33.36 -17.38 -12.34
CA MET A 491 -34.72 -17.27 -12.85
C MET A 491 -35.63 -18.26 -12.13
N ALA A 492 -36.91 -17.91 -11.97
CA ALA A 492 -37.90 -18.80 -11.35
C ALA A 492 -37.84 -20.20 -12.01
N ASN A 493 -37.67 -21.24 -11.19
CA ASN A 493 -37.59 -22.66 -11.59
C ASN A 493 -36.29 -23.13 -12.25
N GLN A 494 -35.19 -22.38 -12.20
CA GLN A 494 -33.87 -22.86 -12.64
C GLN A 494 -32.93 -23.10 -11.44
N LEU A 495 -32.13 -24.17 -11.51
CA LEU A 495 -31.00 -24.36 -10.60
C LEU A 495 -30.04 -23.16 -10.71
N TYR A 496 -29.53 -22.70 -9.57
CA TYR A 496 -28.63 -21.55 -9.50
C TYR A 496 -27.42 -21.76 -10.43
N PRO A 497 -27.19 -20.90 -11.43
CA PRO A 497 -25.97 -20.98 -12.20
C PRO A 497 -24.79 -20.74 -11.24
N PRO A 498 -23.76 -21.60 -11.25
CA PRO A 498 -22.62 -21.41 -10.37
C PRO A 498 -21.90 -20.11 -10.75
N PRO A 499 -21.34 -19.37 -9.77
CA PRO A 499 -20.69 -18.09 -10.03
C PRO A 499 -19.44 -18.28 -10.89
N ALA A 500 -19.19 -17.44 -11.90
CA ALA A 500 -17.90 -17.45 -12.58
C ALA A 500 -16.85 -16.80 -11.68
N LEU A 501 -15.77 -17.54 -11.37
CA LEU A 501 -14.64 -17.01 -10.59
C LEU A 501 -13.64 -16.38 -11.55
N LYS A 502 -13.36 -15.09 -11.37
CA LYS A 502 -12.43 -14.32 -12.19
C LYS A 502 -11.10 -14.13 -11.47
N LEU A 503 -10.02 -14.15 -12.24
CA LEU A 503 -8.67 -13.84 -11.81
C LEU A 503 -8.14 -12.74 -12.71
N TYR A 504 -7.57 -11.71 -12.11
CA TYR A 504 -6.92 -10.63 -12.86
C TYR A 504 -5.46 -10.58 -12.44
N LEU A 505 -4.57 -10.79 -13.41
CA LEU A 505 -3.14 -10.93 -13.19
C LEU A 505 -2.42 -9.79 -13.89
N ASN A 506 -1.59 -9.07 -13.15
CA ASN A 506 -0.74 -8.06 -13.75
C ASN A 506 0.28 -8.72 -14.69
N THR A 507 0.40 -8.19 -15.91
CA THR A 507 1.36 -8.73 -16.89
C THR A 507 2.78 -8.15 -16.74
N LEU A 508 2.91 -7.17 -15.83
CA LEU A 508 4.07 -6.33 -15.51
C LEU A 508 4.60 -5.55 -16.72
N HIS A 509 5.01 -4.31 -16.47
CA HIS A 509 5.49 -3.38 -17.50
C HIS A 509 6.77 -3.90 -18.18
N ARG A 510 7.07 -3.42 -19.40
CA ARG A 510 8.25 -3.82 -20.20
C ARG A 510 9.57 -3.77 -19.40
N GLU A 511 9.66 -2.81 -18.47
CA GLU A 511 10.86 -2.52 -17.67
C GLU A 511 11.09 -3.53 -16.53
N LEU A 512 10.08 -4.33 -16.18
CA LEU A 512 10.16 -5.42 -15.19
C LEU A 512 10.23 -6.79 -15.87
N GLY A 513 10.67 -6.84 -17.13
CA GLY A 513 10.73 -8.05 -17.94
C GLY A 513 9.36 -8.63 -18.30
N GLY A 514 8.30 -7.82 -18.27
CA GLY A 514 6.95 -8.21 -18.69
C GLY A 514 6.56 -7.75 -20.10
N GLY A 515 5.26 -7.65 -20.37
CA GLY A 515 4.76 -7.22 -21.67
C GLY A 515 4.30 -8.36 -22.60
N ARG A 516 4.37 -8.12 -23.90
CA ARG A 516 3.84 -9.00 -24.95
C ARG A 516 4.35 -10.45 -24.89
N PRO A 517 5.66 -10.73 -24.69
CA PRO A 517 6.16 -12.10 -24.62
C PRO A 517 5.50 -12.90 -23.50
N ARG A 518 5.37 -12.29 -22.32
CA ARG A 518 4.72 -12.93 -21.17
C ARG A 518 3.25 -13.23 -21.41
N VAL A 519 2.54 -12.33 -22.09
CA VAL A 519 1.15 -12.59 -22.52
C VAL A 519 1.11 -13.78 -23.49
N ALA A 520 2.03 -13.86 -24.46
CA ALA A 520 2.10 -14.98 -25.39
C ALA A 520 2.36 -16.31 -24.67
N ASP A 521 3.35 -16.35 -23.78
CA ASP A 521 3.72 -17.54 -23.00
C ASP A 521 2.56 -18.00 -22.11
N ALA A 522 1.87 -17.06 -21.47
CA ALA A 522 0.71 -17.36 -20.64
C ALA A 522 -0.48 -17.89 -21.46
N LEU A 523 -0.77 -17.33 -22.63
CA LEU A 523 -1.82 -17.85 -23.53
C LEU A 523 -1.49 -19.27 -23.99
N HIS A 524 -0.24 -19.52 -24.38
CA HIS A 524 0.23 -20.84 -24.77
C HIS A 524 0.10 -21.85 -23.61
N ALA A 525 0.57 -21.47 -22.42
CA ALA A 525 0.51 -22.31 -21.22
C ALA A 525 -0.93 -22.60 -20.74
N ALA A 526 -1.88 -21.68 -21.02
CA ALA A 526 -3.31 -21.88 -20.77
C ALA A 526 -4.00 -22.72 -21.86
N GLN A 527 -3.25 -23.18 -22.88
CA GLN A 527 -3.77 -23.90 -24.04
C GLN A 527 -4.82 -23.08 -24.81
N LEU A 528 -4.55 -21.79 -24.98
CA LEU A 528 -5.39 -20.87 -25.76
C LEU A 528 -4.75 -20.66 -27.12
N PRO A 529 -5.44 -20.95 -28.24
CA PRO A 529 -4.88 -20.74 -29.56
C PRO A 529 -4.56 -19.27 -29.81
N VAL A 530 -3.40 -18.99 -30.42
CA VAL A 530 -3.03 -17.64 -30.86
C VAL A 530 -3.11 -17.59 -32.38
N THR A 531 -4.24 -17.11 -32.89
CA THR A 531 -4.48 -17.01 -34.35
C THR A 531 -3.66 -15.87 -34.97
N PRO A 532 -3.42 -15.88 -36.29
CA PRO A 532 -2.77 -14.76 -36.98
C PRO A 532 -3.50 -13.42 -36.78
N LEU A 533 -4.84 -13.44 -36.76
CA LEU A 533 -5.66 -12.24 -36.51
C LEU A 533 -5.48 -11.73 -35.07
N LEU A 534 -5.43 -12.62 -34.07
CA LEU A 534 -5.12 -12.23 -32.70
C LEU A 534 -3.71 -11.65 -32.59
N GLN A 535 -2.72 -12.26 -33.26
CA GLN A 535 -1.35 -11.74 -33.27
C GLN A 535 -1.29 -10.34 -33.87
N GLN A 536 -1.97 -10.11 -34.99
CA GLN A 536 -2.08 -8.80 -35.62
C GLN A 536 -2.72 -7.76 -34.68
N ALA A 537 -3.83 -8.11 -34.02
CA ALA A 537 -4.50 -7.23 -33.06
C ALA A 537 -3.59 -6.85 -31.88
N LEU A 538 -2.86 -7.83 -31.31
CA LEU A 538 -1.93 -7.59 -30.20
C LEU A 538 -0.76 -6.71 -30.62
N THR A 539 -0.24 -6.87 -31.85
CA THR A 539 0.82 -5.99 -32.38
C THR A 539 0.34 -4.54 -32.52
N LEU A 540 -0.88 -4.29 -32.99
CA LEU A 540 -1.45 -2.93 -33.03
C LEU A 540 -1.61 -2.33 -31.64
N LEU A 541 -2.02 -3.15 -30.66
CA LEU A 541 -2.17 -2.74 -29.27
C LEU A 541 -0.81 -2.42 -28.61
N ASP A 542 0.22 -3.22 -28.87
CA ASP A 542 1.59 -2.98 -28.41
C ASP A 542 2.16 -1.67 -28.98
N ALA A 543 1.80 -1.31 -30.21
CA ALA A 543 2.23 -0.06 -30.83
C ALA A 543 1.56 1.18 -30.20
N ALA A 544 0.37 1.02 -29.61
CA ALA A 544 -0.43 2.13 -29.08
C ALA A 544 -0.37 2.28 -27.56
N GLY A 545 0.09 1.25 -26.84
CA GLY A 545 0.13 1.23 -25.39
C GLY A 545 0.89 0.01 -24.86
N PHE A 546 0.43 -0.56 -23.75
CA PHE A 546 1.09 -1.73 -23.15
C PHE A 546 0.05 -2.69 -22.56
N PRO A 547 0.32 -4.02 -22.59
CA PRO A 547 -0.53 -4.97 -21.90
C PRO A 547 -0.41 -4.70 -20.40
N GLN A 548 -1.55 -4.45 -19.77
CA GLN A 548 -1.63 -4.14 -18.35
C GLN A 548 -1.95 -5.41 -17.57
N GLU A 549 -2.89 -6.20 -18.08
CA GLU A 549 -3.57 -7.25 -17.33
C GLU A 549 -3.98 -8.40 -18.24
N LEU A 550 -3.90 -9.63 -17.70
CA LEU A 550 -4.52 -10.81 -18.27
C LEU A 550 -5.58 -11.31 -17.29
N GLY A 551 -6.83 -11.28 -17.75
CA GLY A 551 -7.99 -11.76 -17.00
C GLY A 551 -8.37 -13.17 -17.42
N PHE A 552 -8.62 -14.03 -16.45
CA PHE A 552 -9.20 -15.35 -16.65
C PHE A 552 -10.54 -15.48 -15.93
N ALA A 553 -11.45 -16.28 -16.47
CA ALA A 553 -12.64 -16.72 -15.75
C ALA A 553 -12.69 -18.25 -15.73
N LEU A 554 -12.93 -18.81 -14.55
CA LEU A 554 -13.10 -20.24 -14.31
C LEU A 554 -14.59 -20.58 -14.27
N GLY A 555 -14.94 -21.66 -14.94
CA GLY A 555 -16.25 -22.30 -14.86
C GLY A 555 -16.12 -23.80 -14.56
N PRO A 556 -17.23 -24.54 -14.51
CA PRO A 556 -17.21 -25.98 -14.24
C PRO A 556 -16.56 -26.77 -15.39
N ARG A 557 -16.14 -28.01 -15.11
CA ARG A 557 -15.65 -28.98 -16.12
C ARG A 557 -14.49 -28.46 -16.99
N GLY A 558 -13.51 -27.77 -16.39
CA GLY A 558 -12.34 -27.27 -17.13
C GLY A 558 -12.60 -26.05 -18.01
N GLN A 559 -13.78 -25.42 -17.90
CA GLN A 559 -14.11 -24.21 -18.65
C GLN A 559 -13.25 -23.03 -18.20
N VAL A 560 -12.64 -22.37 -19.19
CA VAL A 560 -11.78 -21.21 -19.02
C VAL A 560 -12.19 -20.17 -20.06
N ALA A 561 -12.30 -18.91 -19.66
CA ALA A 561 -12.32 -17.77 -20.58
C ALA A 561 -11.11 -16.89 -20.32
N CYS A 562 -10.66 -16.16 -21.35
CA CYS A 562 -9.51 -15.27 -21.26
C CYS A 562 -9.81 -13.91 -21.88
N LYS A 563 -9.29 -12.85 -21.25
CA LYS A 563 -9.34 -11.48 -21.74
C LYS A 563 -8.00 -10.80 -21.56
N VAL A 564 -7.49 -10.20 -22.63
CA VAL A 564 -6.24 -9.41 -22.61
C VAL A 564 -6.60 -7.94 -22.52
N TYR A 565 -6.00 -7.21 -21.60
CA TYR A 565 -6.25 -5.78 -21.39
C TYR A 565 -5.00 -4.96 -21.64
N TYR A 566 -5.18 -3.87 -22.39
CA TYR A 566 -4.15 -2.89 -22.71
C TYR A 566 -4.51 -1.53 -22.13
N GLU A 567 -3.51 -0.84 -21.59
CA GLU A 567 -3.60 0.56 -21.19
C GLU A 567 -3.05 1.45 -22.30
N LEU A 568 -3.75 2.55 -22.60
CA LEU A 568 -3.43 3.50 -23.65
C LEU A 568 -3.29 4.92 -23.10
N SER A 569 -2.41 5.72 -23.72
CA SER A 569 -2.31 7.17 -23.51
C SER A 569 -3.42 7.92 -24.27
N GLY A 570 -4.67 7.71 -23.87
CA GLY A 570 -5.83 8.33 -24.52
C GLY A 570 -6.64 7.37 -25.37
N TRP A 571 -7.89 7.76 -25.60
CA TRP A 571 -8.77 7.17 -26.59
C TRP A 571 -8.16 7.21 -28.01
N ARG A 572 -8.24 6.09 -28.74
CA ARG A 572 -7.65 5.90 -30.09
C ARG A 572 -8.71 5.35 -31.06
N PRO A 573 -9.54 6.20 -31.69
CA PRO A 573 -10.64 5.74 -32.53
C PRO A 573 -10.21 4.95 -33.77
N ALA A 574 -9.12 5.35 -34.43
CA ALA A 574 -8.59 4.65 -35.61
C ALA A 574 -8.15 3.21 -35.26
N LEU A 575 -7.42 3.04 -34.15
CA LEU A 575 -7.04 1.72 -33.63
C LEU A 575 -8.26 0.84 -33.35
N VAL A 576 -9.31 1.39 -32.72
CA VAL A 576 -10.53 0.64 -32.42
C VAL A 576 -11.24 0.19 -33.69
N GLN A 577 -11.27 1.06 -34.71
CA GLN A 577 -11.85 0.72 -36.01
C GLN A 577 -11.10 -0.42 -36.70
N GLU A 578 -9.76 -0.40 -36.67
CA GLU A 578 -8.94 -1.50 -37.19
C GLU A 578 -9.17 -2.80 -36.41
N LEU A 579 -9.27 -2.74 -35.08
CA LEU A 579 -9.55 -3.91 -34.25
C LEU A 579 -10.94 -4.51 -34.51
N LEU A 580 -11.96 -3.67 -34.77
CA LEU A 580 -13.27 -4.15 -35.20
C LEU A 580 -13.20 -4.90 -36.53
N GLN A 581 -12.43 -4.40 -37.50
CA GLN A 581 -12.23 -5.05 -38.79
C GLN A 581 -11.50 -6.39 -38.65
N ILE A 582 -10.42 -6.43 -37.87
CA ILE A 582 -9.63 -7.66 -37.63
C ILE A 582 -10.47 -8.73 -36.91
N SER A 583 -11.30 -8.32 -35.95
CA SER A 583 -12.12 -9.25 -35.16
C SER A 583 -13.41 -9.69 -35.87
N ASN A 584 -13.80 -9.01 -36.95
CA ASN A 584 -15.07 -9.24 -37.66
C ASN A 584 -16.30 -9.22 -36.73
N LEU A 585 -16.26 -8.37 -35.69
CA LEU A 585 -17.37 -8.20 -34.76
C LEU A 585 -18.45 -7.29 -35.39
N PRO A 586 -19.74 -7.52 -35.09
CA PRO A 586 -20.86 -6.84 -35.76
C PRO A 586 -21.07 -5.36 -35.36
N GLY A 587 -20.12 -4.74 -34.64
CA GLY A 587 -20.27 -3.40 -34.09
C GLY A 587 -19.62 -2.30 -34.95
N LEU A 588 -20.03 -1.06 -34.67
CA LEU A 588 -19.49 0.15 -35.27
C LEU A 588 -18.62 0.91 -34.25
N LEU A 589 -17.74 1.80 -34.73
CA LEU A 589 -16.89 2.62 -33.86
C LEU A 589 -17.70 3.38 -32.78
N LYS A 590 -18.87 3.92 -33.17
CA LYS A 590 -19.76 4.64 -32.24
C LYS A 590 -20.23 3.79 -31.05
N ASP A 591 -20.29 2.48 -31.20
CA ASP A 591 -20.73 1.56 -30.15
C ASP A 591 -19.66 1.42 -29.05
N LEU A 592 -18.40 1.71 -29.39
CA LEU A 592 -17.23 1.67 -28.51
C LEU A 592 -16.71 3.05 -28.11
N THR A 593 -17.31 4.14 -28.61
CA THR A 593 -16.90 5.50 -28.25
C THR A 593 -17.15 5.78 -26.77
N PRO A 594 -16.14 6.21 -25.99
CA PRO A 594 -16.30 6.52 -24.58
C PRO A 594 -16.92 7.91 -24.41
N ASP A 595 -18.24 8.02 -24.58
CA ASP A 595 -19.01 9.25 -24.39
C ASP A 595 -20.21 9.02 -23.47
N ILE A 596 -20.30 9.87 -22.44
CA ILE A 596 -21.48 9.99 -21.58
C ILE A 596 -21.85 11.47 -21.58
N PRO A 597 -22.96 11.88 -22.23
CA PRO A 597 -23.30 13.28 -22.43
C PRO A 597 -23.22 14.12 -21.15
N GLY A 598 -22.38 15.15 -21.19
CA GLY A 598 -22.16 16.06 -20.07
C GLY A 598 -21.30 15.53 -18.92
N LEU A 599 -20.78 14.30 -19.00
CA LEU A 599 -19.86 13.71 -18.02
C LEU A 599 -18.51 13.38 -18.64
N ILE A 600 -18.51 12.62 -19.73
CA ILE A 600 -17.32 12.16 -20.42
C ILE A 600 -17.47 12.51 -21.88
N ARG A 601 -16.57 13.35 -22.39
CA ARG A 601 -16.53 13.75 -23.80
C ARG A 601 -15.36 13.06 -24.47
N VAL A 602 -15.51 12.73 -25.75
CA VAL A 602 -14.43 12.14 -26.58
C VAL A 602 -13.13 12.94 -26.47
N GLY A 603 -13.19 14.27 -26.54
CA GLY A 603 -12.00 15.12 -26.44
C GLY A 603 -11.32 15.13 -25.06
N LEU A 604 -12.02 14.74 -24.00
CA LEU A 604 -11.43 14.48 -22.68
C LEU A 604 -10.84 13.07 -22.64
N ALA A 605 -11.56 12.08 -23.17
CA ALA A 605 -11.09 10.70 -23.24
C ALA A 605 -9.80 10.53 -24.06
N THR A 606 -9.54 11.39 -25.05
CA THR A 606 -8.26 11.40 -25.80
C THR A 606 -7.07 11.90 -24.97
N LYS A 607 -7.31 12.62 -23.87
CA LYS A 607 -6.28 13.15 -22.96
C LYS A 607 -6.15 12.33 -21.67
N SER A 608 -7.19 11.57 -21.32
CA SER A 608 -7.22 10.71 -20.14
C SER A 608 -6.65 9.33 -20.42
N ARG A 609 -6.27 8.59 -19.37
CA ARG A 609 -5.97 7.16 -19.51
C ARG A 609 -7.19 6.41 -20.05
N ALA A 610 -6.97 5.57 -21.05
CA ALA A 610 -7.99 4.70 -21.64
C ALA A 610 -7.49 3.26 -21.62
N GLY A 611 -8.40 2.30 -21.83
CA GLY A 611 -8.05 0.90 -21.98
C GLY A 611 -8.78 0.24 -23.13
N ILE A 612 -8.20 -0.83 -23.66
CA ILE A 612 -8.84 -1.75 -24.61
C ILE A 612 -8.73 -3.16 -24.05
N GLY A 613 -9.83 -3.92 -24.10
CA GLY A 613 -9.85 -5.34 -23.74
C GLY A 613 -10.33 -6.20 -24.89
N VAL A 614 -9.63 -7.31 -25.17
CA VAL A 614 -10.06 -8.32 -26.15
C VAL A 614 -10.36 -9.65 -25.46
N ARG A 615 -11.58 -10.19 -25.62
CA ARG A 615 -11.95 -11.52 -25.11
C ARG A 615 -11.72 -12.57 -26.17
N LEU A 616 -11.16 -13.70 -25.76
CA LEU A 616 -10.83 -14.81 -26.63
C LEU A 616 -11.83 -15.94 -26.46
N ASP A 617 -12.24 -16.55 -27.57
CA ASP A 617 -12.82 -17.89 -27.55
C ASP A 617 -11.74 -18.91 -27.15
N PRO A 618 -11.95 -19.71 -26.11
CA PRO A 618 -10.91 -20.59 -25.58
C PRO A 618 -10.58 -21.79 -26.47
N SER A 619 -11.42 -22.10 -27.46
CA SER A 619 -11.25 -23.24 -28.36
C SER A 619 -10.62 -22.87 -29.70
N THR A 620 -10.90 -21.67 -30.20
CA THR A 620 -10.47 -21.20 -31.52
C THR A 620 -9.44 -20.07 -31.45
N GLY A 621 -9.33 -19.38 -30.32
CA GLY A 621 -8.51 -18.18 -30.20
C GLY A 621 -9.07 -16.96 -30.94
N GLN A 622 -10.31 -17.03 -31.44
CA GLN A 622 -10.97 -15.89 -32.09
C GLN A 622 -11.32 -14.81 -31.07
N ILE A 623 -11.28 -13.55 -31.51
CA ILE A 623 -11.72 -12.41 -30.70
C ILE A 623 -13.25 -12.39 -30.69
N THR A 624 -13.88 -12.62 -29.54
CA THR A 624 -15.34 -12.69 -29.38
C THR A 624 -15.95 -11.44 -28.75
N GLU A 625 -15.12 -10.62 -28.09
CA GLU A 625 -15.52 -9.32 -27.57
C GLU A 625 -14.37 -8.31 -27.73
N LEU A 626 -14.73 -7.08 -28.10
CA LEU A 626 -13.87 -5.92 -28.05
C LEU A 626 -14.48 -4.91 -27.08
N MET A 627 -13.68 -4.46 -26.11
CA MET A 627 -14.09 -3.55 -25.04
C MET A 627 -13.19 -2.32 -25.07
N THR A 628 -13.77 -1.15 -24.82
CA THR A 628 -13.05 0.09 -24.53
C THR A 628 -13.39 0.54 -23.12
N ALA A 629 -12.40 1.09 -22.43
CA ALA A 629 -12.50 1.50 -21.03
C ALA A 629 -12.05 2.95 -20.88
N CYS A 630 -12.73 3.72 -20.04
CA CYS A 630 -12.35 5.09 -19.69
C CYS A 630 -12.64 5.34 -18.21
N ALA A 631 -11.64 5.91 -17.52
CA ALA A 631 -11.81 6.33 -16.14
C ALA A 631 -12.81 7.49 -16.07
N PHE A 632 -13.60 7.53 -14.99
CA PHE A 632 -14.40 8.71 -14.72
C PHE A 632 -13.47 9.87 -14.32
N PRO A 633 -13.69 11.08 -14.86
CA PRO A 633 -12.96 12.25 -14.40
C PRO A 633 -13.31 12.56 -12.94
N THR A 634 -12.43 13.27 -12.24
CA THR A 634 -12.78 13.85 -10.94
C THR A 634 -14.07 14.67 -11.10
N PRO A 635 -15.12 14.39 -10.31
CA PRO A 635 -16.43 14.97 -10.56
C PRO A 635 -16.40 16.47 -10.28
N PHE A 636 -16.79 17.25 -11.29
CA PHE A 636 -17.12 18.68 -11.15
C PHE A 636 -18.60 18.91 -10.85
N LEU A 637 -19.39 17.83 -10.78
CA LEU A 637 -20.83 17.86 -10.59
C LEU A 637 -21.20 17.20 -9.27
N PRO A 638 -22.31 17.62 -8.65
CA PRO A 638 -22.89 16.90 -7.52
C PRO A 638 -23.12 15.42 -7.86
N LEU A 639 -23.02 14.57 -6.84
CA LEU A 639 -23.12 13.12 -6.99
C LEU A 639 -24.46 12.71 -7.58
N GLN A 640 -25.56 13.29 -7.10
CA GLN A 640 -26.90 13.01 -7.62
C GLN A 640 -27.04 13.38 -9.10
N THR A 641 -26.47 14.50 -9.52
CA THR A 641 -26.45 14.91 -10.94
C THR A 641 -25.66 13.93 -11.79
N THR A 642 -24.53 13.43 -11.29
CA THR A 642 -23.74 12.40 -11.97
C THR A 642 -24.53 11.11 -12.12
N VAL A 643 -25.18 10.64 -11.05
CA VAL A 643 -26.03 9.45 -11.05
C VAL A 643 -27.14 9.56 -12.08
N GLN A 644 -27.90 10.66 -12.07
CA GLN A 644 -29.02 10.88 -12.98
C GLN A 644 -28.57 10.92 -14.45
N ARG A 645 -27.42 11.53 -14.75
CA ARG A 645 -26.89 11.59 -16.12
C ARG A 645 -26.48 10.22 -16.63
N VAL A 646 -25.83 9.41 -15.79
CA VAL A 646 -25.48 8.02 -16.15
C VAL A 646 -26.75 7.21 -16.38
N GLU A 647 -27.73 7.31 -15.49
CA GLU A 647 -29.02 6.60 -15.60
C GLU A 647 -29.75 6.94 -16.90
N ASN A 648 -29.98 8.23 -17.18
CA ASN A 648 -30.64 8.69 -18.40
C ASN A 648 -29.91 8.24 -19.66
N TRP A 649 -28.58 8.24 -19.63
CA TRP A 649 -27.78 7.78 -20.74
C TRP A 649 -27.89 6.27 -20.96
N LEU A 650 -27.86 5.45 -19.90
CA LEU A 650 -28.05 4.01 -20.01
C LEU A 650 -29.45 3.69 -20.56
N GLU A 651 -30.48 4.36 -20.07
CA GLU A 651 -31.86 4.22 -20.55
C GLU A 651 -31.95 4.54 -22.06
N ALA A 652 -31.32 5.62 -22.51
CA ALA A 652 -31.28 5.98 -23.92
C ALA A 652 -30.49 4.99 -24.80
N GLN A 653 -29.55 4.23 -24.23
CA GLN A 653 -28.68 3.31 -24.98
C GLN A 653 -29.22 1.88 -25.03
N SER A 654 -29.78 1.37 -23.93
CA SER A 654 -30.24 -0.02 -23.81
C SER A 654 -31.72 -0.18 -23.49
N GLY A 655 -32.45 0.90 -23.20
CA GLY A 655 -33.84 0.84 -22.74
C GLY A 655 -34.00 0.23 -21.34
N ASP A 656 -32.91 0.12 -20.59
CA ASP A 656 -32.92 -0.42 -19.22
C ASP A 656 -31.68 0.07 -18.45
N ALA A 657 -31.92 0.90 -17.43
CA ALA A 657 -30.93 1.29 -16.43
C ALA A 657 -31.11 0.58 -15.07
N ALA A 658 -32.03 -0.39 -14.94
CA ALA A 658 -32.39 -1.02 -13.67
C ALA A 658 -31.21 -1.69 -12.94
N PRO A 659 -30.30 -2.43 -13.60
CA PRO A 659 -29.13 -3.01 -12.92
C PRO A 659 -28.23 -1.94 -12.29
N TYR A 660 -28.07 -0.79 -12.95
CA TYR A 660 -27.29 0.34 -12.42
C TYR A 660 -28.02 1.01 -11.25
N ARG A 661 -29.32 1.28 -11.38
CA ARG A 661 -30.14 1.89 -10.32
C ARG A 661 -30.12 1.05 -9.05
N ALA A 662 -30.30 -0.26 -9.17
CA ALA A 662 -30.24 -1.20 -8.06
C ALA A 662 -28.89 -1.16 -7.34
N LEU A 663 -27.79 -1.17 -8.10
CA LEU A 663 -26.45 -1.09 -7.54
C LEU A 663 -26.19 0.23 -6.82
N VAL A 664 -26.56 1.36 -7.43
CA VAL A 664 -26.44 2.69 -6.82
C VAL A 664 -27.25 2.75 -5.53
N GLN A 665 -28.48 2.25 -5.51
CA GLN A 665 -29.33 2.28 -4.32
C GLN A 665 -28.70 1.51 -3.15
N ALA A 666 -28.06 0.37 -3.42
CA ALA A 666 -27.40 -0.42 -2.39
C ALA A 666 -26.11 0.21 -1.86
N ILE A 667 -25.32 0.87 -2.72
CA ILE A 667 -24.00 1.43 -2.34
C ILE A 667 -24.11 2.87 -1.81
N ARG A 668 -25.11 3.63 -2.24
CA ARG A 668 -25.29 5.05 -1.87
C ARG A 668 -25.19 5.35 -0.38
N PRO A 669 -25.69 4.51 0.56
CA PRO A 669 -25.54 4.76 2.00
C PRO A 669 -24.09 4.83 2.48
N THR A 670 -23.15 4.27 1.71
CA THR A 670 -21.71 4.32 2.01
C THR A 670 -21.09 5.65 1.54
N TRP A 671 -21.74 6.39 0.63
CA TRP A 671 -21.14 7.61 0.09
C TRP A 671 -21.22 8.78 1.07
N PRO A 672 -20.14 9.56 1.25
CA PRO A 672 -20.15 10.78 2.05
C PRO A 672 -21.14 11.81 1.49
N ASP A 673 -21.40 12.83 2.31
CA ASP A 673 -22.48 13.80 2.16
C ASP A 673 -22.70 14.32 0.73
N HIS A 674 -23.97 14.36 0.31
CA HIS A 674 -24.39 14.36 -1.10
C HIS A 674 -24.08 15.67 -1.86
N ASP A 675 -23.81 16.75 -1.13
CA ASP A 675 -23.70 18.10 -1.69
C ASP A 675 -22.25 18.54 -1.96
N ALA A 676 -21.25 17.82 -1.46
CA ALA A 676 -19.85 18.13 -1.75
C ALA A 676 -19.43 17.55 -3.11
N ALA A 677 -18.47 18.20 -3.78
CA ALA A 677 -17.69 17.56 -4.86
C ALA A 677 -16.86 16.42 -4.25
N THR A 678 -17.48 15.26 -4.10
CA THR A 678 -16.89 14.11 -3.42
C THR A 678 -15.92 13.35 -4.33
N ARG A 679 -15.10 12.48 -3.74
CA ARG A 679 -14.21 11.58 -4.48
C ARG A 679 -15.03 10.78 -5.52
N ALA A 680 -14.52 10.58 -6.74
CA ALA A 680 -15.26 9.95 -7.85
C ALA A 680 -15.93 8.60 -7.49
N MET A 681 -17.24 8.54 -7.21
CA MET A 681 -17.91 7.27 -6.82
C MET A 681 -17.99 6.26 -7.96
N HIS A 682 -18.00 6.78 -9.17
CA HIS A 682 -17.75 6.03 -10.39
C HIS A 682 -16.25 5.96 -10.62
N SER A 683 -15.71 4.76 -10.82
CA SER A 683 -14.28 4.56 -11.06
C SER A 683 -13.97 4.47 -12.55
N LEU A 684 -14.70 3.62 -13.26
CA LEU A 684 -14.50 3.26 -14.65
C LEU A 684 -15.86 3.08 -15.34
N PHE A 685 -15.92 3.27 -16.65
CA PHE A 685 -16.95 2.60 -17.45
C PHE A 685 -16.32 1.95 -18.68
N THR A 686 -17.05 0.98 -19.23
CA THR A 686 -16.66 0.30 -20.45
C THR A 686 -17.79 0.19 -21.45
N ARG A 687 -17.46 0.28 -22.74
CA ARG A 687 -18.33 -0.07 -23.86
C ARG A 687 -17.81 -1.35 -24.49
N THR A 688 -18.69 -2.31 -24.76
CA THR A 688 -18.31 -3.61 -25.31
C THR A 688 -19.17 -3.94 -26.51
N VAL A 689 -18.51 -4.37 -27.59
CA VAL A 689 -19.12 -5.04 -28.74
C VAL A 689 -18.74 -6.51 -28.65
N SER A 690 -19.71 -7.40 -28.88
CA SER A 690 -19.49 -8.83 -28.87
C SER A 690 -20.30 -9.53 -29.95
N VAL A 691 -20.00 -10.82 -30.18
CA VAL A 691 -20.84 -11.70 -30.99
C VAL A 691 -22.27 -11.87 -30.44
N TRP A 692 -22.51 -11.49 -29.18
CA TRP A 692 -23.81 -11.53 -28.51
C TRP A 692 -24.49 -10.15 -28.40
N GLY A 693 -23.92 -9.12 -29.02
CA GLY A 693 -24.44 -7.75 -29.00
C GLY A 693 -23.67 -6.77 -28.11
N ASN A 694 -24.19 -5.56 -28.03
CA ASN A 694 -23.54 -4.42 -27.40
C ASN A 694 -23.90 -4.33 -25.91
N ARG A 695 -22.91 -4.01 -25.07
CA ARG A 695 -23.07 -3.87 -23.62
C ARG A 695 -22.33 -2.66 -23.10
N THR A 696 -22.86 -2.07 -22.03
CA THR A 696 -22.20 -1.01 -21.26
C THR A 696 -22.04 -1.47 -19.83
N THR A 697 -20.88 -1.24 -19.23
CA THR A 697 -20.63 -1.55 -17.82
C THR A 697 -20.17 -0.30 -17.09
N ILE A 698 -20.81 0.00 -15.96
CA ILE A 698 -20.43 1.07 -15.04
C ILE A 698 -19.81 0.44 -13.79
N TYR A 699 -18.65 0.93 -13.37
CA TYR A 699 -17.94 0.46 -12.19
C TYR A 699 -18.11 1.47 -11.06
N LEU A 700 -18.51 0.99 -9.88
CA LEU A 700 -18.83 1.80 -8.72
C LEU A 700 -18.00 1.35 -7.52
N ARG A 701 -17.55 2.32 -6.74
CA ARG A 701 -16.84 2.07 -5.50
C ARG A 701 -17.69 2.28 -4.26
N PRO A 702 -17.60 1.40 -3.26
CA PRO A 702 -18.06 1.71 -1.92
C PRO A 702 -17.10 2.72 -1.27
N MET A 703 -17.63 3.53 -0.35
CA MET A 703 -16.82 4.38 0.53
C MET A 703 -17.17 3.99 1.95
N LEU A 704 -16.29 3.33 2.68
CA LEU A 704 -16.55 3.12 4.11
C LEU A 704 -15.84 4.21 4.90
N ALA A 705 -16.45 4.65 5.99
CA ALA A 705 -15.72 5.50 6.93
C ALA A 705 -14.50 4.73 7.42
N LEU A 706 -13.37 5.42 7.65
CA LEU A 706 -12.15 4.78 8.17
C LEU A 706 -12.40 4.06 9.50
N GLU A 707 -13.40 4.51 10.26
CA GLU A 707 -13.83 3.93 11.53
C GLU A 707 -14.63 2.62 11.37
N GLU A 708 -15.14 2.35 10.16
CA GLU A 708 -15.95 1.17 9.84
C GLU A 708 -15.12 0.03 9.19
N LEU A 709 -13.89 0.31 8.73
CA LEU A 709 -12.96 -0.65 8.11
C LEU A 709 -11.99 -1.24 9.14
#